data_AF-A0A176YN17-F1
#
_entry.id   AF-A0A176YN17-F1
#
_cell.length_a   1.000
_cell.length_b   1.000
_cell.length_c   1.000
_cell.angle_alpha   90.00
_cell.angle_beta   90.00
_cell.angle_gamma   90.00
#
_symmetry.space_group_name_H-M   'P 1'
#
loop_
_entity.id
_entity.type
_entity.pdbx_description
1 polymer ?
#
loop_
_entity_poly.entity_id
_entity_poly.type
_entity_poly.pdbx_seq_one_letter_code
_entity_poly.pdbx_strand_id
1 'polypeptide(L)'
;MLAKLSIRSILGLVISVLGIILIGKLAMEVRGALNRNNSAQRVGRLVAVSEQLLATVSSFRRERGTILAALAAEGTADASADKRAASNREVSEAAYQRVQDLFAGSSEPGLTARMSAVLAAHATLATLRSKADVAIHQPKSSREMAFAQQFPQMTQAYLDTLIQLTDKIEGSIRLIDPVLDYLLGMKRSAWAARDAAGQVIIRMGAAASSEKPWTVTEIVGAAEDVGRADRAWNDVLEAASRSDAPPAIVDSIARWKRPDAIAMAEQHKDYINSLNNGQPIKVKYADLAKLESALQDLRSDVATVALAEMVSHAERQMSLARWGLVADAGMMLLAVAVAAFGFALVHFRVTGPLRNLAVAMRGLAKRDYGIQLAGQDRGDEVGEMTRAVAVFRDSMIEGDRLARERKAEQEVKERRRIAVEGLIEKFESTVTESLHTLASASNELNATARSMSATEEDGRSKAVAVANVSQEASANVQTVAAATEQLSASISEINRQVTESSATASAAAEQAELTNREVKALSDAAQRIGDVVELISGIAKQTNLLALNATIEAAKAGETGKGFAVVALEVKNLASQTADATNEITGQVSSIQDATGSAVRAIQSISETIQRVSQIAAAIAAAVEEQGAATREIARNVQQASEGTTEVSRHIASVSEAAADTGLAAGEVLDAAEMLARLSSDLRSDVDRFVGDLRTA
;
A
#
# COMPACT_ATOMS: atom_id res chain seq x y z
N MET A 1 -6.50 57.99 1.09
CA MET A 1 -5.71 57.84 2.33
C MET A 1 -4.20 57.74 2.11
N LEU A 2 -3.72 57.15 1.00
CA LEU A 2 -2.27 57.00 0.71
C LEU A 2 -1.52 58.33 0.50
N ALA A 3 -2.17 59.38 -0.01
CA ALA A 3 -1.57 60.70 -0.28
C ALA A 3 -1.07 61.47 0.97
N LYS A 4 -1.38 61.02 2.20
CA LYS A 4 -0.90 61.64 3.46
C LYS A 4 0.27 60.89 4.10
N LEU A 5 0.72 59.77 3.53
CA LEU A 5 1.82 58.98 4.09
C LEU A 5 3.16 59.57 3.67
N SER A 6 4.08 59.69 4.63
CA SER A 6 5.45 60.12 4.32
C SER A 6 6.16 59.08 3.44
N ILE A 7 7.13 59.50 2.63
CA ILE A 7 7.95 58.61 1.79
C ILE A 7 8.55 57.46 2.63
N ARG A 8 8.97 57.75 3.87
CA ARG A 8 9.38 56.76 4.88
C ARG A 8 8.34 55.67 5.10
N SER A 9 7.10 56.07 5.32
CA SER A 9 5.99 55.16 5.62
C SER A 9 5.69 54.28 4.41
N ILE A 10 5.81 54.82 3.19
CA ILE A 10 5.58 54.09 1.95
C ILE A 10 6.71 53.06 1.71
N LEU A 11 7.97 53.47 1.78
CA LEU A 11 9.12 52.57 1.59
C LEU A 11 9.17 51.47 2.65
N GLY A 12 8.95 51.83 3.92
CA GLY A 12 8.87 50.87 5.01
C GLY A 12 7.72 49.88 4.83
N LEU A 13 6.55 50.34 4.36
CA LEU A 13 5.39 49.50 4.11
C LEU A 13 5.62 48.55 2.93
N VAL A 14 6.19 49.01 1.82
CA VAL A 14 6.49 48.17 0.65
C VAL A 14 7.48 47.06 0.99
N ILE A 15 8.60 47.38 1.65
CA ILE A 15 9.59 46.37 2.07
C ILE A 15 9.00 45.39 3.07
N SER A 16 8.19 45.88 4.02
CA SER A 16 7.53 45.01 5.00
C SER A 16 6.51 44.09 4.34
N VAL A 17 5.72 44.58 3.38
CA VAL A 17 4.73 43.77 2.65
C VAL A 17 5.42 42.70 1.80
N LEU A 18 6.45 43.06 1.02
CA LEU A 18 7.21 42.09 0.23
C LEU A 18 7.90 41.04 1.13
N GLY A 19 8.48 41.48 2.25
CA GLY A 19 9.06 40.59 3.26
C GLY A 19 8.03 39.63 3.87
N ILE A 20 6.85 40.13 4.25
CA ILE A 20 5.76 39.32 4.81
C ILE A 20 5.25 38.29 3.79
N ILE A 21 5.10 38.67 2.52
CA ILE A 21 4.66 37.75 1.46
C ILE A 21 5.69 36.63 1.26
N LEU A 22 6.98 36.96 1.17
CA LEU A 22 8.05 35.97 1.02
C LEU A 22 8.14 35.03 2.22
N ILE A 23 8.12 35.58 3.45
CA ILE A 23 8.13 34.80 4.69
C ILE A 23 6.88 33.92 4.77
N GLY A 24 5.71 34.44 4.39
CA GLY A 24 4.46 33.69 4.36
C GLY A 24 4.51 32.49 3.41
N LYS A 25 5.09 32.66 2.20
CA LYS A 25 5.31 31.57 1.25
C LYS A 25 6.26 30.51 1.83
N LEU A 26 7.41 30.92 2.34
CA LEU A 26 8.40 30.00 2.92
C LEU A 26 7.88 29.28 4.17
N ALA A 27 7.03 29.92 4.97
CA ALA A 27 6.38 29.28 6.10
C ALA A 27 5.43 28.16 5.67
N MET A 28 4.74 28.30 4.53
CA MET A 28 3.93 27.22 3.94
C MET A 28 4.81 26.06 3.45
N GLU A 29 5.95 26.36 2.82
CA GLU A 29 6.92 25.35 2.36
C GLU A 29 7.51 24.56 3.55
N VAL A 30 7.96 25.24 4.61
CA VAL A 30 8.44 24.63 5.86
C VAL A 30 7.35 23.77 6.50
N ARG A 31 6.11 24.22 6.53
CA ARG A 31 4.98 23.41 7.02
C ARG A 31 4.77 22.15 6.18
N GLY A 32 4.88 22.27 4.85
CA GLY A 32 4.87 21.12 3.95
C GLY A 32 6.02 20.15 4.23
N ALA A 33 7.23 20.66 4.46
CA ALA A 33 8.41 19.86 4.79
C ALA A 33 8.29 19.15 6.14
N LEU A 34 7.73 19.81 7.16
CA LEU A 34 7.41 19.21 8.46
C LEU A 34 6.44 18.03 8.28
N ASN A 35 5.38 18.21 7.51
CA ASN A 35 4.42 17.14 7.23
C ASN A 35 5.09 15.98 6.49
N ARG A 36 5.89 16.24 5.45
CA ARG A 36 6.64 15.20 4.73
C ARG A 36 7.60 14.45 5.64
N ASN A 37 8.34 15.15 6.50
CA ASN A 37 9.27 14.55 7.46
C ASN A 37 8.53 13.68 8.48
N ASN A 38 7.41 14.15 9.03
CA ASN A 38 6.60 13.37 9.97
C ASN A 38 6.03 12.11 9.30
N SER A 39 5.51 12.22 8.07
CA SER A 39 5.02 11.08 7.30
C SER A 39 6.13 10.07 7.01
N ALA A 40 7.32 10.53 6.57
CA ALA A 40 8.45 9.66 6.29
C ALA A 40 8.94 8.93 7.56
N GLN A 41 9.03 9.63 8.70
CA GLN A 41 9.38 9.02 9.99
C GLN A 41 8.36 7.99 10.45
N ARG A 42 7.06 8.26 10.25
CA ARG A 42 5.97 7.32 10.56
C ARG A 42 6.11 6.05 9.73
N VAL A 43 6.29 6.18 8.41
CA VAL A 43 6.47 5.05 7.50
C VAL A 43 7.72 4.24 7.86
N GLY A 44 8.86 4.90 8.06
CA GLY A 44 10.10 4.22 8.45
C GLY A 44 9.97 3.43 9.75
N ARG A 45 9.26 3.99 10.75
CA ARG A 45 8.95 3.26 11.97
C ARG A 45 8.08 2.02 11.71
N LEU A 46 7.01 2.14 10.93
CA LEU A 46 6.12 1.01 10.62
C LEU A 46 6.85 -0.10 9.87
N VAL A 47 7.70 0.26 8.90
CA VAL A 47 8.52 -0.70 8.14
C VAL A 47 9.53 -1.39 9.06
N ALA A 48 10.22 -0.66 9.93
CA ALA A 48 11.14 -1.22 10.91
C ALA A 48 10.44 -2.17 11.89
N VAL A 49 9.22 -1.84 12.34
CA VAL A 49 8.43 -2.75 13.17
C VAL A 49 8.05 -4.01 12.40
N SER A 50 7.64 -3.89 11.14
CA SER A 50 7.31 -5.05 10.27
C SER A 50 8.52 -5.98 10.09
N GLU A 51 9.73 -5.43 9.96
CA GLU A 51 10.98 -6.18 9.92
C GLU A 51 11.20 -6.99 11.20
N GLN A 52 11.10 -6.35 12.36
CA GLN A 52 11.30 -7.03 13.64
C GLN A 52 10.19 -8.03 13.96
N LEU A 53 8.95 -7.78 13.51
CA LEU A 53 7.86 -8.77 13.60
C LEU A 53 8.11 -9.98 12.71
N LEU A 54 8.58 -9.79 11.47
CA LEU A 54 8.95 -10.91 10.60
C LEU A 54 10.04 -11.78 11.24
N ALA A 55 11.06 -11.15 11.83
CA ALA A 55 12.13 -11.84 12.54
C ALA A 55 11.58 -12.62 13.76
N THR A 56 10.71 -12.01 14.56
CA THR A 56 10.03 -12.63 15.71
C THR A 56 9.21 -13.85 15.28
N VAL A 57 8.32 -13.68 14.30
CA VAL A 57 7.44 -14.75 13.81
C VAL A 57 8.26 -15.90 13.21
N SER A 58 9.26 -15.59 12.37
CA SER A 58 10.06 -16.60 11.68
C SER A 58 10.86 -17.47 12.66
N SER A 59 11.53 -16.83 13.62
CA SER A 59 12.34 -17.52 14.63
C SER A 59 11.46 -18.26 15.63
N PHE A 60 10.38 -17.65 16.13
CA PHE A 60 9.45 -18.34 17.03
C PHE A 60 8.81 -19.57 16.38
N ARG A 61 8.44 -19.51 15.10
CA ARG A 61 7.94 -20.69 14.37
C ARG A 61 8.95 -21.83 14.32
N ARG A 62 10.24 -21.53 14.14
CA ARG A 62 11.32 -22.53 14.13
C ARG A 62 11.56 -23.13 15.53
N GLU A 63 11.55 -22.29 16.57
CA GLU A 63 11.58 -22.75 17.97
C GLU A 63 10.40 -23.69 18.24
N ARG A 64 9.18 -23.22 17.98
CA ARG A 64 7.93 -23.97 18.16
C ARG A 64 7.95 -25.30 17.41
N GLY A 65 8.38 -25.31 16.14
CA GLY A 65 8.48 -26.53 15.35
C GLY A 65 9.43 -27.56 15.98
N THR A 66 10.58 -27.11 16.49
CA THR A 66 11.55 -27.96 17.18
C THR A 66 10.93 -28.57 18.45
N ILE A 67 10.25 -27.77 19.26
CA ILE A 67 9.61 -28.22 20.50
C ILE A 67 8.45 -29.18 20.21
N LEU A 68 7.60 -28.88 19.22
CA LEU A 68 6.48 -29.75 18.83
C LEU A 68 6.97 -31.12 18.35
N ALA A 69 8.02 -31.16 17.53
CA ALA A 69 8.62 -32.41 17.10
C ALA A 69 9.16 -33.23 18.28
N ALA A 70 9.85 -32.58 19.22
CA ALA A 70 10.38 -33.23 20.42
C ALA A 70 9.26 -33.75 21.36
N LEU A 71 8.17 -32.99 21.52
CA LEU A 71 7.00 -33.43 22.31
C LEU A 71 6.26 -34.62 21.68
N ALA A 72 6.31 -34.78 20.36
CA ALA A 72 5.68 -35.90 19.65
C ALA A 72 6.55 -37.18 19.63
N ALA A 73 7.88 -37.03 19.66
CA ALA A 73 8.84 -38.12 19.57
C ALA A 73 8.77 -39.08 20.78
N GLU A 74 9.07 -40.37 20.57
CA GLU A 74 9.09 -41.38 21.66
C GLU A 74 10.23 -41.12 22.67
N GLY A 75 11.41 -40.75 22.17
CA GLY A 75 12.60 -40.42 22.96
C GLY A 75 12.67 -38.97 23.43
N THR A 76 13.71 -38.65 24.21
CA THR A 76 13.99 -37.28 24.69
C THR A 76 14.60 -36.42 23.58
N ALA A 77 14.46 -35.11 23.70
CA ALA A 77 15.22 -34.16 22.89
C ALA A 77 16.73 -34.41 23.01
N ASP A 78 17.45 -34.20 21.91
CA ASP A 78 18.90 -34.24 21.87
C ASP A 78 19.50 -32.83 21.98
N ALA A 79 20.81 -32.75 22.24
CA ALA A 79 21.52 -31.48 22.35
C ALA A 79 21.41 -30.61 21.09
N SER A 80 21.14 -31.21 19.92
CA SER A 80 20.94 -30.46 18.69
C SER A 80 19.57 -29.78 18.64
N ALA A 81 18.53 -30.43 19.15
CA ALA A 81 17.20 -29.86 19.31
C ALA A 81 17.21 -28.71 20.31
N ASP A 82 17.89 -28.89 21.45
CA ASP A 82 18.06 -27.82 22.45
C ASP A 82 18.75 -26.60 21.86
N LYS A 83 19.87 -26.81 21.16
CA LYS A 83 20.61 -25.72 20.51
C LYS A 83 19.75 -24.98 19.48
N ARG A 84 18.97 -25.69 18.67
CA ARG A 84 18.04 -25.08 17.70
C ARG A 84 16.94 -24.29 18.39
N ALA A 85 16.34 -24.82 19.45
CA ALA A 85 15.30 -24.12 20.20
C ALA A 85 15.86 -22.85 20.86
N ALA A 86 17.00 -22.95 21.55
CA ALA A 86 17.64 -21.83 22.23
C ALA A 86 18.07 -20.72 21.27
N SER A 87 18.72 -21.05 20.14
CA SER A 87 19.17 -20.06 19.15
C SER A 87 17.99 -19.33 18.50
N ASN A 88 16.92 -20.04 18.16
CA ASN A 88 15.72 -19.38 17.63
C ASN A 88 14.99 -18.55 18.68
N ARG A 89 14.95 -19.01 19.94
CA ARG A 89 14.39 -18.25 21.07
C ARG A 89 15.13 -16.93 21.28
N GLU A 90 16.46 -16.95 21.27
CA GLU A 90 17.30 -15.75 21.41
C GLU A 90 16.98 -14.71 20.33
N VAL A 91 16.93 -15.13 19.06
CA VAL A 91 16.56 -14.25 17.94
C VAL A 91 15.14 -13.72 18.10
N SER A 92 14.18 -14.58 18.48
CA SER A 92 12.79 -14.21 18.67
C SER A 92 12.61 -13.17 19.77
N GLU A 93 13.26 -13.36 20.91
CA GLU A 93 13.16 -12.45 22.05
C GLU A 93 13.84 -11.10 21.77
N ALA A 94 15.01 -11.11 21.14
CA ALA A 94 15.70 -9.88 20.76
C ALA A 94 14.87 -9.05 19.74
N ALA A 95 14.26 -9.71 18.75
CA ALA A 95 13.40 -9.04 17.78
C ALA A 95 12.10 -8.54 18.42
N TYR A 96 11.46 -9.34 19.29
CA TYR A 96 10.27 -8.95 20.04
C TYR A 96 10.53 -7.72 20.93
N GLN A 97 11.68 -7.65 21.60
CA GLN A 97 12.05 -6.49 22.39
C GLN A 97 12.19 -5.24 21.51
N ARG A 98 12.80 -5.35 20.33
CA ARG A 98 12.87 -4.22 19.39
C ARG A 98 11.50 -3.78 18.88
N VAL A 99 10.56 -4.71 18.68
CA VAL A 99 9.16 -4.36 18.37
C VAL A 99 8.58 -3.49 19.50
N GLN A 100 8.78 -3.86 20.77
CA GLN A 100 8.33 -3.05 21.91
C GLN A 100 8.96 -1.66 21.94
N ASP A 101 10.28 -1.57 21.75
CA ASP A 101 11.01 -0.30 21.79
C ASP A 101 10.55 0.64 20.67
N LEU A 102 10.32 0.11 19.46
CA LEU A 102 9.79 0.87 18.32
C LEU A 102 8.33 1.31 18.51
N PHE A 103 7.56 0.58 19.32
CA PHE A 103 6.19 0.94 19.67
C PHE A 103 6.09 1.96 20.81
N ALA A 104 7.13 2.10 21.64
CA ALA A 104 7.16 3.05 22.74
C ALA A 104 6.95 4.48 22.22
N GLY A 105 5.80 5.08 22.57
CA GLY A 105 5.42 6.42 22.10
C GLY A 105 4.64 6.48 20.78
N SER A 106 4.16 5.35 20.25
CA SER A 106 3.18 5.33 19.15
C SER A 106 1.76 5.59 19.66
N SER A 107 1.03 6.52 19.04
CA SER A 107 -0.35 6.89 19.38
C SER A 107 -1.36 6.49 18.29
N GLU A 108 -0.98 5.58 17.39
CA GLU A 108 -1.82 5.15 16.27
C GLU A 108 -3.07 4.36 16.74
N PRO A 109 -4.29 4.83 16.41
CA PRO A 109 -5.53 4.15 16.80
C PRO A 109 -5.58 2.70 16.31
N GLY A 110 -5.86 1.77 17.22
CA GLY A 110 -5.99 0.34 16.93
C GLY A 110 -4.68 -0.46 16.94
N LEU A 111 -3.52 0.18 16.80
CA LEU A 111 -2.22 -0.51 16.94
C LEU A 111 -1.88 -0.77 18.41
N THR A 112 -2.17 0.18 19.31
CA THR A 112 -1.94 0.00 20.76
C THR A 112 -2.68 -1.22 21.31
N ALA A 113 -3.95 -1.43 20.92
CA ALA A 113 -4.73 -2.57 21.38
C ALA A 113 -4.16 -3.92 20.89
N ARG A 114 -3.74 -3.99 19.62
CA ARG A 114 -3.08 -5.18 19.05
C ARG A 114 -1.76 -5.47 19.75
N MET A 115 -0.96 -4.44 20.03
CA MET A 115 0.30 -4.58 20.76
C MET A 115 0.08 -5.09 22.18
N SER A 116 -0.92 -4.56 22.90
CA SER A 116 -1.30 -5.07 24.23
C SER A 116 -1.68 -6.56 24.22
N ALA A 117 -2.37 -7.03 23.17
CA ALA A 117 -2.69 -8.45 23.01
C ALA A 117 -1.43 -9.31 22.81
N VAL A 118 -0.46 -8.82 22.03
CA VAL A 118 0.85 -9.49 21.85
C VAL A 118 1.61 -9.56 23.17
N LEU A 119 1.64 -8.47 23.95
CA LEU A 119 2.29 -8.46 25.28
C LEU A 119 1.69 -9.50 26.23
N ALA A 120 0.35 -9.58 26.29
CA ALA A 120 -0.34 -10.56 27.14
C ALA A 120 -0.09 -12.02 26.70
N ALA A 121 -0.10 -12.27 25.39
CA ALA A 121 0.18 -13.59 24.84
C ALA A 121 1.66 -14.01 25.03
N HIS A 122 2.61 -13.08 24.92
CA HIS A 122 4.03 -13.33 25.19
C HIS A 122 4.29 -13.68 26.65
N ALA A 123 3.66 -12.97 27.60
CA ALA A 123 3.76 -13.29 29.02
C ALA A 123 3.28 -14.72 29.33
N THR A 124 2.23 -15.17 28.64
CA THR A 124 1.76 -16.56 28.72
C THR A 124 2.78 -17.54 28.13
N LEU A 125 3.37 -17.21 26.97
CA LEU A 125 4.38 -18.03 26.31
C LEU A 125 5.61 -18.28 27.19
N ALA A 126 6.06 -17.29 27.97
CA ALA A 126 7.21 -17.46 28.86
C ALA A 126 7.02 -18.61 29.86
N THR A 127 5.81 -18.75 30.42
CA THR A 127 5.49 -19.87 31.33
C THR A 127 5.41 -21.21 30.61
N LEU A 128 4.91 -21.23 29.37
CA LEU A 128 4.80 -22.44 28.56
C LEU A 128 6.16 -22.97 28.12
N ARG A 129 7.10 -22.09 27.78
CA ARG A 129 8.47 -22.46 27.39
C ARG A 129 9.18 -23.25 28.49
N SER A 130 9.13 -22.77 29.73
CA SER A 130 9.76 -23.47 30.85
C SER A 130 9.19 -24.88 31.07
N LYS A 131 7.86 -25.05 30.97
CA LYS A 131 7.22 -26.38 31.03
C LYS A 131 7.62 -27.27 29.86
N ALA A 132 7.66 -26.72 28.65
CA ALA A 132 8.04 -27.46 27.46
C ALA A 132 9.49 -27.94 27.51
N ASP A 133 10.42 -27.09 27.95
CA ASP A 133 11.85 -27.43 28.09
C ASP A 133 12.05 -28.63 29.04
N VAL A 134 11.24 -28.75 30.10
CA VAL A 134 11.23 -29.94 30.98
C VAL A 134 10.61 -31.15 30.29
N ALA A 135 9.45 -30.97 29.65
CA ALA A 135 8.68 -32.07 29.07
C ALA A 135 9.42 -32.78 27.91
N ILE A 136 10.15 -32.04 27.07
CA ILE A 136 10.90 -32.64 25.95
C ILE A 136 12.07 -33.52 26.39
N HIS A 137 12.53 -33.38 27.65
CA HIS A 137 13.59 -34.21 28.25
C HIS A 137 13.06 -35.42 29.01
N GLN A 138 11.75 -35.66 28.98
CA GLN A 138 11.12 -36.86 29.52
C GLN A 138 10.77 -37.84 28.39
N PRO A 139 10.83 -39.16 28.63
CA PRO A 139 10.24 -40.14 27.72
C PRO A 139 8.76 -39.84 27.50
N LYS A 140 8.22 -40.11 26.30
CA LYS A 140 6.83 -39.77 25.95
C LYS A 140 5.80 -40.27 26.96
N SER A 141 6.00 -41.46 27.53
CA SER A 141 5.14 -42.06 28.56
C SER A 141 5.07 -41.28 29.87
N SER A 142 6.07 -40.45 30.17
CA SER A 142 6.17 -39.67 31.41
C SER A 142 5.74 -38.21 31.24
N ARG A 143 5.42 -37.79 30.00
CA ARG A 143 4.97 -36.42 29.71
C ARG A 143 3.52 -36.24 30.12
N GLU A 144 3.19 -35.04 30.62
CA GLU A 144 1.81 -34.68 30.92
C GLU A 144 0.99 -34.58 29.62
N MET A 145 0.07 -35.53 29.41
CA MET A 145 -0.71 -35.64 28.17
C MET A 145 -1.54 -34.38 27.87
N ALA A 146 -2.15 -33.79 28.90
CA ALA A 146 -2.93 -32.56 28.76
C ALA A 146 -2.07 -31.39 28.26
N PHE A 147 -0.86 -31.23 28.80
CA PHE A 147 0.07 -30.21 28.36
C PHE A 147 0.51 -30.42 26.91
N ALA A 148 0.89 -31.66 26.54
CA ALA A 148 1.31 -31.98 25.18
C ALA A 148 0.21 -31.69 24.14
N GLN A 149 -1.07 -31.87 24.49
CA GLN A 149 -2.22 -31.54 23.63
C GLN A 149 -2.53 -30.04 23.58
N GLN A 150 -2.34 -29.29 24.68
CA GLN A 150 -2.64 -27.86 24.75
C GLN A 150 -1.53 -26.97 24.19
N PHE A 151 -0.26 -27.38 24.30
CA PHE A 151 0.89 -26.60 23.87
C PHE A 151 0.81 -26.11 22.40
N PRO A 152 0.42 -26.94 21.40
CA PRO A 152 0.24 -26.47 20.02
C PRO A 152 -0.76 -25.34 19.88
N GLN A 153 -1.87 -25.40 20.62
CA GLN A 153 -2.98 -24.42 20.58
C GLN A 153 -2.56 -23.11 21.24
N MET A 154 -1.95 -23.17 22.43
CA MET A 154 -1.52 -21.97 23.15
C MET A 154 -0.38 -21.24 22.44
N THR A 155 0.58 -21.97 21.85
CA THR A 155 1.64 -21.36 21.04
C THR A 155 1.12 -20.81 19.70
N GLN A 156 0.07 -21.41 19.14
CA GLN A 156 -0.63 -20.86 17.97
C GLN A 156 -1.31 -19.53 18.30
N ALA A 157 -1.97 -19.41 19.44
CA ALA A 157 -2.61 -18.16 19.85
C ALA A 157 -1.62 -16.98 19.93
N TYR A 158 -0.38 -17.21 20.39
CA TYR A 158 0.66 -16.19 20.34
C TYR A 158 1.05 -15.83 18.90
N LEU A 159 1.25 -16.82 18.02
CA LEU A 159 1.49 -16.56 16.60
C LEU A 159 0.38 -15.73 15.94
N ASP A 160 -0.88 -16.04 16.25
CA ASP A 160 -2.03 -15.35 15.68
C ASP A 160 -2.04 -13.87 16.09
N THR A 161 -1.70 -13.55 17.35
CA THR A 161 -1.57 -12.15 17.79
C THR A 161 -0.45 -11.41 17.06
N LEU A 162 0.72 -12.04 16.84
CA LEU A 162 1.81 -11.45 16.06
C LEU A 162 1.42 -11.21 14.59
N ILE A 163 0.71 -12.15 13.97
CA ILE A 163 0.23 -12.02 12.59
C ILE A 163 -0.79 -10.90 12.48
N GLN A 164 -1.77 -10.83 13.39
CA GLN A 164 -2.77 -9.76 13.41
C GLN A 164 -2.13 -8.37 13.57
N LEU A 165 -1.07 -8.27 14.38
CA LEU A 165 -0.30 -7.02 14.51
C LEU A 165 0.44 -6.71 13.20
N THR A 166 1.07 -7.71 12.58
CA THR A 166 1.76 -7.58 11.28
C THR A 166 0.80 -7.10 10.20
N ASP A 167 -0.36 -7.74 10.04
CA ASP A 167 -1.38 -7.34 9.06
C ASP A 167 -1.88 -5.92 9.29
N LYS A 168 -2.05 -5.51 10.55
CA LYS A 168 -2.48 -4.14 10.86
C LYS A 168 -1.41 -3.11 10.50
N ILE A 169 -0.13 -3.39 10.79
CA ILE A 169 0.99 -2.51 10.44
C ILE A 169 1.16 -2.42 8.93
N GLU A 170 1.18 -3.55 8.24
CA GLU A 170 1.30 -3.59 6.79
C GLU A 170 0.11 -2.91 6.11
N GLY A 171 -1.10 -3.10 6.62
CA GLY A 171 -2.28 -2.38 6.16
C GLY A 171 -2.17 -0.86 6.35
N SER A 172 -1.41 -0.40 7.35
CA SER A 172 -1.10 1.02 7.56
C SER A 172 0.06 1.54 6.73
N ILE A 173 0.85 0.67 6.09
CA ILE A 173 1.89 1.05 5.11
C ILE A 173 1.29 1.20 3.71
N ARG A 174 0.21 0.45 3.42
CA ARG A 174 -0.44 0.44 2.10
C ARG A 174 -0.88 1.82 1.62
N LEU A 175 -0.78 2.04 0.31
CA LEU A 175 -1.21 3.26 -0.41
C LEU A 175 -0.50 4.54 0.00
N ILE A 176 0.58 4.44 0.79
CA ILE A 176 1.41 5.60 1.15
C ILE A 176 2.47 5.86 0.09
N ASP A 177 3.11 4.81 -0.40
CA ASP A 177 4.20 4.87 -1.37
C ASP A 177 4.13 3.69 -2.35
N PRO A 178 4.07 3.91 -3.67
CA PRO A 178 3.92 2.84 -4.66
C PRO A 178 5.05 1.80 -4.66
N VAL A 179 6.29 2.21 -4.34
CA VAL A 179 7.44 1.30 -4.26
C VAL A 179 7.31 0.42 -3.02
N LEU A 180 6.93 0.99 -1.87
CA LEU A 180 6.64 0.21 -0.67
C LEU A 180 5.48 -0.75 -0.87
N ASP A 181 4.42 -0.35 -1.59
CA ASP A 181 3.29 -1.23 -1.90
C ASP A 181 3.71 -2.42 -2.76
N TYR A 182 4.51 -2.17 -3.78
CA TYR A 182 5.07 -3.21 -4.64
C TYR A 182 5.95 -4.20 -3.83
N LEU A 183 6.90 -3.68 -3.04
CA LEU A 183 7.79 -4.51 -2.22
C LEU A 183 7.01 -5.26 -1.13
N LEU A 184 6.00 -4.63 -0.54
CA LEU A 184 5.13 -5.25 0.45
C LEU A 184 4.31 -6.38 -0.18
N GLY A 185 3.79 -6.18 -1.39
CA GLY A 185 3.10 -7.22 -2.17
C GLY A 185 4.01 -8.43 -2.36
N MET A 186 5.24 -8.21 -2.82
CA MET A 186 6.23 -9.27 -3.00
C MET A 186 6.58 -9.98 -1.69
N LYS A 187 6.81 -9.23 -0.60
CA LYS A 187 7.04 -9.79 0.73
C LYS A 187 5.89 -10.71 1.17
N ARG A 188 4.64 -10.25 1.00
CA ARG A 188 3.45 -11.02 1.36
C ARG A 188 3.29 -12.27 0.51
N SER A 189 3.50 -12.20 -0.80
CA SER A 189 3.42 -13.37 -1.69
C SER A 189 4.51 -14.39 -1.36
N ALA A 190 5.76 -13.96 -1.14
CA ALA A 190 6.84 -14.84 -0.70
C ALA A 190 6.55 -15.49 0.66
N TRP A 191 5.98 -14.73 1.61
CA TRP A 191 5.58 -15.25 2.91
C TRP A 191 4.40 -16.23 2.83
N ALA A 192 3.41 -15.97 1.97
CA ALA A 192 2.29 -16.86 1.73
C ALA A 192 2.76 -18.18 1.10
N ALA A 193 3.68 -18.12 0.13
CA ALA A 193 4.31 -19.30 -0.46
C ALA A 193 5.05 -20.14 0.58
N ARG A 194 5.82 -19.49 1.46
CA ARG A 194 6.49 -20.11 2.60
C ARG A 194 5.52 -20.81 3.54
N ASP A 195 4.44 -20.13 3.96
CA ASP A 195 3.49 -20.65 4.95
C ASP A 195 2.72 -21.86 4.41
N ALA A 196 2.21 -21.79 3.17
CA ALA A 196 1.53 -22.90 2.51
C ALA A 196 2.47 -24.12 2.33
N ALA A 197 3.70 -23.90 1.85
CA ALA A 197 4.70 -24.97 1.79
C ALA A 197 5.04 -25.54 3.18
N GLY A 198 4.95 -24.71 4.24
CA GLY A 198 5.15 -25.13 5.62
C GLY A 198 4.12 -26.16 6.08
N GLN A 199 2.86 -26.01 5.66
CA GLN A 199 1.79 -26.97 5.97
C GLN A 199 2.02 -28.33 5.31
N VAL A 200 2.58 -28.34 4.09
CA VAL A 200 2.99 -29.59 3.41
C VAL A 200 4.10 -30.27 4.20
N ILE A 201 5.12 -29.52 4.62
CA ILE A 201 6.25 -30.04 5.41
C ILE A 201 5.81 -30.66 6.73
N ILE A 202 4.84 -30.05 7.42
CA ILE A 202 4.29 -30.62 8.66
C ILE A 202 3.67 -32.00 8.39
N ARG A 203 2.89 -32.16 7.32
CA ARG A 203 2.30 -33.45 6.93
C ARG A 203 3.37 -34.46 6.51
N MET A 204 4.40 -34.04 5.79
CA MET A 204 5.52 -34.91 5.42
C MET A 204 6.30 -35.38 6.66
N GLY A 205 6.54 -34.49 7.62
CA GLY A 205 7.20 -34.81 8.88
C GLY A 205 6.42 -35.82 9.72
N ALA A 206 5.09 -35.70 9.76
CA ALA A 206 4.20 -36.68 10.41
C ALA A 206 4.24 -38.06 9.71
N ALA A 207 4.22 -38.08 8.37
CA ALA A 207 4.34 -39.30 7.59
C ALA A 207 5.70 -40.00 7.77
N ALA A 208 6.80 -39.24 7.72
CA ALA A 208 8.15 -39.76 7.98
C ALA A 208 8.30 -40.32 9.40
N SER A 209 7.70 -39.67 10.41
CA SER A 209 7.79 -40.13 11.81
C SER A 209 6.94 -41.36 12.11
N SER A 210 5.82 -41.53 11.39
CA SER A 210 4.90 -42.67 11.56
C SER A 210 5.19 -43.83 10.61
N GLU A 211 6.10 -43.64 9.64
CA GLU A 211 6.41 -44.56 8.54
C GLU A 211 5.16 -45.02 7.76
N LYS A 212 4.14 -44.15 7.70
CA LYS A 212 2.88 -44.40 7.00
C LYS A 212 2.73 -43.46 5.81
N PRO A 213 2.05 -43.91 4.73
CA PRO A 213 1.68 -43.01 3.64
C PRO A 213 0.61 -42.02 4.10
N TRP A 214 0.38 -40.98 3.29
CA TRP A 214 -0.73 -40.06 3.50
C TRP A 214 -2.08 -40.75 3.26
N THR A 215 -3.03 -40.41 4.12
CA THR A 215 -4.46 -40.67 3.90
C THR A 215 -4.98 -39.86 2.72
N VAL A 216 -6.13 -40.25 2.15
CA VAL A 216 -6.77 -39.50 1.05
C VAL A 216 -7.00 -38.04 1.45
N THR A 217 -7.41 -37.78 2.69
CA THR A 217 -7.61 -36.42 3.20
C THR A 217 -6.30 -35.63 3.26
N GLU A 218 -5.19 -36.26 3.68
CA GLU A 218 -3.88 -35.61 3.71
C GLU A 218 -3.33 -35.36 2.30
N ILE A 219 -3.58 -36.26 1.33
CA ILE A 219 -3.22 -36.06 -0.08
C ILE A 219 -3.94 -34.83 -0.64
N VAL A 220 -5.25 -34.74 -0.45
CA VAL A 220 -6.05 -33.59 -0.91
C VAL A 220 -5.56 -32.30 -0.24
N GLY A 221 -5.39 -32.31 1.08
CA GLY A 221 -4.89 -31.14 1.81
C GLY A 221 -3.48 -30.71 1.39
N ALA A 222 -2.59 -31.66 1.13
CA ALA A 222 -1.25 -31.38 0.62
C ALA A 222 -1.30 -30.78 -0.80
N ALA A 223 -2.14 -31.31 -1.68
CA ALA A 223 -2.33 -30.77 -3.03
C ALA A 223 -2.86 -29.33 -3.01
N GLU A 224 -3.80 -29.02 -2.13
CA GLU A 224 -4.30 -27.65 -1.94
C GLU A 224 -3.21 -26.70 -1.43
N ASP A 225 -2.41 -27.14 -0.45
CA ASP A 225 -1.30 -26.33 0.09
C ASP A 225 -0.18 -26.14 -0.93
N VAL A 226 0.15 -27.15 -1.75
CA VAL A 226 1.09 -27.02 -2.87
C VAL A 226 0.55 -26.01 -3.88
N GLY A 227 -0.72 -26.10 -4.28
CA GLY A 227 -1.34 -25.16 -5.21
C GLY A 227 -1.32 -23.71 -4.69
N ARG A 228 -1.60 -23.51 -3.39
CA ARG A 228 -1.47 -22.19 -2.73
C ARG A 228 -0.03 -21.69 -2.75
N ALA A 229 0.94 -22.56 -2.45
CA ALA A 229 2.36 -22.21 -2.44
C ALA A 229 2.85 -21.80 -3.84
N ASP A 230 2.50 -22.59 -4.86
CA ASP A 230 2.88 -22.33 -6.26
C ASP A 230 2.24 -21.05 -6.78
N ARG A 231 0.95 -20.80 -6.48
CA ARG A 231 0.30 -19.55 -6.90
C ARG A 231 0.99 -18.33 -6.29
N ALA A 232 1.23 -18.34 -4.99
CA ALA A 232 1.90 -17.24 -4.30
C ALA A 232 3.35 -17.07 -4.77
N TRP A 233 4.05 -18.15 -5.10
CA TRP A 233 5.40 -18.07 -5.68
C TRP A 233 5.39 -17.50 -7.10
N ASN A 234 4.40 -17.84 -7.91
CA ASN A 234 4.23 -17.25 -9.24
C ASN A 234 4.00 -15.73 -9.16
N ASP A 235 3.27 -15.23 -8.16
CA ASP A 235 3.13 -13.79 -7.93
C ASP A 235 4.48 -13.13 -7.61
N VAL A 236 5.37 -13.82 -6.89
CA VAL A 236 6.75 -13.35 -6.65
C VAL A 236 7.53 -13.28 -7.96
N LEU A 237 7.47 -14.33 -8.78
CA LEU A 237 8.18 -14.39 -10.06
C LEU A 237 7.68 -13.31 -11.04
N GLU A 238 6.36 -13.10 -11.09
CA GLU A 238 5.75 -12.04 -11.89
C GLU A 238 6.19 -10.65 -11.42
N ALA A 239 6.12 -10.39 -10.11
CA ALA A 239 6.57 -9.12 -9.53
C ALA A 239 8.06 -8.87 -9.82
N ALA A 240 8.90 -9.91 -9.75
CA ALA A 240 10.33 -9.82 -10.02
C ALA A 240 10.71 -9.76 -11.50
N SER A 241 9.78 -10.02 -12.42
CA SER A 241 10.01 -9.96 -13.88
C SER A 241 10.06 -8.53 -14.42
N ARG A 242 9.67 -7.55 -13.62
CA ARG A 242 9.71 -6.13 -13.99
C ARG A 242 11.14 -5.66 -14.20
N SER A 243 11.34 -4.75 -15.15
CA SER A 243 12.66 -4.18 -15.46
C SER A 243 13.23 -3.32 -14.32
N ASP A 244 12.39 -2.83 -13.42
CA ASP A 244 12.75 -2.00 -12.27
C ASP A 244 12.80 -2.79 -10.94
N ALA A 245 12.70 -4.12 -10.97
CA ALA A 245 12.81 -4.96 -9.78
C ALA A 245 14.20 -4.80 -9.13
N PRO A 246 14.29 -4.62 -7.79
CA PRO A 246 15.57 -4.48 -7.11
C PRO A 246 16.52 -5.66 -7.38
N PRO A 247 17.81 -5.42 -7.70
CA PRO A 247 18.77 -6.48 -7.99
C PRO A 247 18.88 -7.53 -6.87
N ALA A 248 18.81 -7.10 -5.60
CA ALA A 248 18.87 -8.01 -4.45
C ALA A 248 17.73 -9.04 -4.46
N ILE A 249 16.53 -8.66 -4.89
CA ILE A 249 15.39 -9.57 -5.04
C ILE A 249 15.65 -10.56 -6.17
N VAL A 250 16.11 -10.07 -7.33
CA VAL A 250 16.42 -10.92 -8.49
C VAL A 250 17.49 -11.94 -8.13
N ASP A 251 18.54 -11.51 -7.42
CA ASP A 251 19.61 -12.38 -6.91
C ASP A 251 19.10 -13.41 -5.91
N SER A 252 18.18 -13.02 -5.01
CA SER A 252 17.51 -13.92 -4.07
C SER A 252 16.75 -15.03 -4.80
N ILE A 253 15.98 -14.68 -5.84
CA ILE A 253 15.26 -15.64 -6.68
C ILE A 253 16.23 -16.50 -7.50
N ALA A 254 17.34 -15.94 -7.99
CA ALA A 254 18.34 -16.70 -8.73
C ALA A 254 18.97 -17.84 -7.91
N ARG A 255 18.95 -17.76 -6.57
CA ARG A 255 19.39 -18.87 -5.70
C ARG A 255 18.58 -20.15 -5.91
N TRP A 256 17.31 -20.05 -6.29
CA TRP A 256 16.46 -21.21 -6.61
C TRP A 256 16.87 -21.94 -7.88
N LYS A 257 17.63 -21.29 -8.75
CA LYS A 257 18.11 -21.86 -10.02
C LYS A 257 19.47 -22.54 -9.88
N ARG A 258 20.08 -22.52 -8.68
CA ARG A 258 21.36 -23.19 -8.46
C ARG A 258 21.18 -24.71 -8.47
N PRO A 259 22.17 -25.49 -8.95
CA PRO A 259 22.02 -26.94 -9.07
C PRO A 259 21.68 -27.66 -7.76
N ASP A 260 22.22 -27.20 -6.64
CA ASP A 260 21.95 -27.73 -5.29
C ASP A 260 20.50 -27.46 -4.86
N ALA A 261 19.97 -26.26 -5.12
CA ALA A 261 18.58 -25.92 -4.82
C ALA A 261 17.59 -26.73 -5.67
N ILE A 262 17.91 -26.93 -6.95
CA ILE A 262 17.10 -27.77 -7.87
C ILE A 262 17.07 -29.21 -7.36
N ALA A 263 18.23 -29.79 -7.01
CA ALA A 263 18.30 -31.15 -6.49
C ALA A 263 17.50 -31.33 -5.19
N MET A 264 17.55 -30.34 -4.29
CA MET A 264 16.72 -30.36 -3.06
C MET A 264 15.22 -30.32 -3.38
N ALA A 265 14.80 -29.48 -4.33
CA ALA A 265 13.40 -29.37 -4.73
C ALA A 265 12.89 -30.64 -5.43
N GLU A 266 13.72 -31.28 -6.26
CA GLU A 266 13.41 -32.59 -6.86
C GLU A 266 13.26 -33.66 -5.79
N GLN A 267 14.18 -33.74 -4.83
CA GLN A 267 14.08 -34.69 -3.72
C GLN A 267 12.80 -34.49 -2.89
N HIS A 268 12.44 -33.23 -2.58
CA HIS A 268 11.18 -32.89 -1.91
C HIS A 268 9.96 -33.36 -2.72
N LYS A 269 9.97 -33.12 -4.04
CA LYS A 269 8.90 -33.55 -4.95
C LYS A 269 8.75 -35.08 -5.00
N ASP A 270 9.86 -35.81 -4.99
CA ASP A 270 9.85 -37.28 -4.96
C ASP A 270 9.21 -37.85 -3.69
N TYR A 271 9.44 -37.20 -2.55
CA TYR A 271 8.75 -37.56 -1.31
C TYR A 271 7.25 -37.31 -1.39
N ILE A 272 6.82 -36.15 -1.91
CA ILE A 272 5.39 -35.86 -2.13
C ILE A 272 4.77 -36.90 -3.07
N ASN A 273 5.42 -37.22 -4.19
CA ASN A 273 4.94 -38.21 -5.15
C ASN A 273 4.80 -39.60 -4.52
N SER A 274 5.77 -40.01 -3.71
CA SER A 274 5.72 -41.29 -2.99
C SER A 274 4.50 -41.34 -2.07
N LEU A 275 4.29 -40.29 -1.27
CA LEU A 275 3.15 -40.20 -0.33
C LEU A 275 1.80 -40.16 -1.05
N ASN A 276 1.70 -39.42 -2.16
CA ASN A 276 0.50 -39.36 -2.99
C ASN A 276 0.15 -40.72 -3.62
N ASN A 277 1.16 -41.54 -3.93
CA ASN A 277 0.98 -42.89 -4.47
C ASN A 277 0.76 -43.96 -3.39
N GLY A 278 0.47 -43.55 -2.15
CA GLY A 278 0.24 -44.47 -1.04
C GLY A 278 1.50 -45.19 -0.55
N GLN A 279 2.70 -44.70 -0.89
CA GLN A 279 3.97 -45.27 -0.44
C GLN A 279 4.55 -44.46 0.72
N PRO A 280 5.06 -45.11 1.79
CA PRO A 280 5.75 -44.42 2.86
C PRO A 280 7.12 -43.91 2.40
N ILE A 281 7.57 -42.78 2.95
CA ILE A 281 8.93 -42.26 2.71
C ILE A 281 9.90 -42.81 3.76
N LYS A 282 10.98 -43.46 3.30
CA LYS A 282 12.01 -44.04 4.18
C LYS A 282 13.14 -43.05 4.41
N VAL A 283 12.86 -42.01 5.18
CA VAL A 283 13.84 -40.98 5.55
C VAL A 283 13.76 -40.70 7.04
N LYS A 284 14.92 -40.53 7.70
CA LYS A 284 14.93 -40.11 9.09
C LYS A 284 14.38 -38.70 9.18
N TYR A 285 13.50 -38.45 10.15
CA TYR A 285 12.92 -37.12 10.37
C TYR A 285 13.97 -36.01 10.42
N ALA A 286 15.13 -36.25 11.03
CA ALA A 286 16.22 -35.27 11.11
C ALA A 286 16.78 -34.87 9.73
N ASP A 287 16.93 -35.82 8.81
CA ASP A 287 17.46 -35.57 7.46
C ASP A 287 16.41 -34.85 6.60
N LEU A 288 15.14 -35.27 6.71
CA LEU A 288 14.01 -34.58 6.09
C LEU A 288 13.92 -33.14 6.60
N ALA A 289 13.93 -32.93 7.92
CA ALA A 289 13.85 -31.60 8.51
C ALA A 289 14.99 -30.68 8.05
N LYS A 290 16.19 -31.21 7.81
CA LYS A 290 17.33 -30.46 7.28
C LYS A 290 17.09 -30.00 5.83
N LEU A 291 16.63 -30.91 4.96
CA LEU A 291 16.25 -30.59 3.58
C LEU A 291 15.15 -29.54 3.54
N GLU A 292 14.07 -29.77 4.27
CA GLU A 292 12.89 -28.91 4.28
C GLU A 292 13.19 -27.51 4.85
N SER A 293 14.06 -27.43 5.87
CA SER A 293 14.52 -26.16 6.42
C SER A 293 15.30 -25.35 5.38
N ALA A 294 16.20 -25.98 4.61
CA ALA A 294 16.97 -25.30 3.58
C ALA A 294 16.07 -24.74 2.46
N LEU A 295 15.08 -25.51 2.00
CA LEU A 295 14.07 -25.04 1.04
C LEU A 295 13.21 -23.91 1.63
N GLN A 296 12.84 -23.99 2.90
CA GLN A 296 12.08 -22.94 3.56
C GLN A 296 12.86 -21.65 3.75
N ASP A 297 14.17 -21.74 4.03
CA ASP A 297 15.05 -20.58 4.12
C ASP A 297 15.15 -19.86 2.76
N LEU A 298 15.30 -20.60 1.67
CA LEU A 298 15.25 -20.05 0.31
C LEU A 298 13.91 -19.35 -0.02
N ARG A 299 12.77 -19.83 0.52
CA ARG A 299 11.45 -19.19 0.30
C ARG A 299 11.33 -17.90 1.11
N SER A 300 11.75 -17.94 2.39
CA SER A 300 11.71 -16.75 3.24
C SER A 300 12.68 -15.66 2.83
N ASP A 301 13.79 -16.03 2.20
CA ASP A 301 14.85 -15.10 1.82
C ASP A 301 14.30 -13.97 0.93
N VAL A 302 13.41 -14.27 -0.02
CA VAL A 302 12.76 -13.22 -0.83
C VAL A 302 11.93 -12.27 0.04
N ALA A 303 11.16 -12.79 1.00
CA ALA A 303 10.37 -11.96 1.91
C ALA A 303 11.26 -11.07 2.79
N THR A 304 12.40 -11.60 3.26
CA THR A 304 13.38 -10.86 4.05
C THR A 304 14.07 -9.79 3.22
N VAL A 305 14.48 -10.10 1.99
CA VAL A 305 15.14 -9.15 1.09
C VAL A 305 14.16 -8.05 0.65
N ALA A 306 12.93 -8.39 0.28
CA ALA A 306 11.91 -7.39 -0.06
C ALA A 306 11.66 -6.43 1.12
N LEU A 307 11.63 -6.93 2.35
CA LEU A 307 11.49 -6.10 3.54
C LEU A 307 12.72 -5.24 3.83
N ALA A 308 13.93 -5.76 3.59
CA ALA A 308 15.16 -4.97 3.68
C ALA A 308 15.19 -3.84 2.64
N GLU A 309 14.71 -4.07 1.42
CA GLU A 309 14.53 -3.03 0.40
C GLU A 309 13.49 -1.99 0.84
N MET A 310 12.40 -2.41 1.50
CA MET A 310 11.44 -1.47 2.10
C MET A 310 12.10 -0.59 3.16
N VAL A 311 12.91 -1.18 4.05
CA VAL A 311 13.66 -0.43 5.07
C VAL A 311 14.59 0.58 4.41
N SER A 312 15.40 0.14 3.43
CA SER A 312 16.33 1.01 2.70
C SER A 312 15.60 2.15 1.98
N HIS A 313 14.46 1.88 1.34
CA HIS A 313 13.64 2.90 0.69
C HIS A 313 13.07 3.90 1.69
N ALA A 314 12.53 3.43 2.81
CA ALA A 314 11.99 4.29 3.86
C ALA A 314 13.09 5.17 4.50
N GLU A 315 14.29 4.63 4.73
CA GLU A 315 15.44 5.40 5.22
C GLU A 315 15.88 6.50 4.23
N ARG A 316 15.92 6.18 2.93
CA ARG A 316 16.18 7.18 1.88
C ARG A 316 15.14 8.31 1.90
N GLN A 317 13.85 7.98 2.01
CA GLN A 317 12.80 8.99 2.11
C GLN A 317 12.88 9.83 3.39
N MET A 318 13.18 9.21 4.53
CA MET A 318 13.40 9.92 5.79
C MET A 318 14.57 10.90 5.68
N SER A 319 15.67 10.47 5.07
CA SER A 319 16.85 11.33 4.84
C SER A 319 16.52 12.51 3.94
N LEU A 320 15.87 12.26 2.79
CA LEU A 320 15.46 13.31 1.85
C LEU A 320 14.47 14.30 2.49
N ALA A 321 13.49 13.81 3.25
CA ALA A 321 12.53 14.67 3.95
C ALA A 321 13.19 15.52 5.04
N ARG A 322 14.17 14.96 5.76
CA ARG A 322 14.95 15.69 6.78
C ARG A 322 15.82 16.77 6.15
N TRP A 323 16.54 16.46 5.07
CA TRP A 323 17.36 17.46 4.36
C TRP A 323 16.51 18.54 3.72
N GLY A 324 15.36 18.18 3.14
CA GLY A 324 14.37 19.14 2.63
C GLY A 324 13.88 20.10 3.73
N LEU A 325 13.55 19.58 4.92
CA LEU A 325 13.16 20.41 6.06
C LEU A 325 14.28 21.37 6.50
N VAL A 326 15.53 20.89 6.55
CA VAL A 326 16.68 21.74 6.90
C VAL A 326 16.91 22.83 5.84
N ALA A 327 16.80 22.49 4.56
CA ALA A 327 16.93 23.44 3.45
C ALA A 327 15.82 24.50 3.50
N ASP A 328 14.55 24.10 3.63
CA ASP A 328 13.40 25.00 3.69
C ASP A 328 13.46 25.92 4.91
N ALA A 329 13.85 25.39 6.09
CA ALA A 329 14.06 26.18 7.29
C ALA A 329 15.24 27.16 7.14
N GLY A 330 16.32 26.74 6.48
CA GLY A 330 17.47 27.59 6.15
C GLY A 330 17.10 28.75 5.23
N MET A 331 16.32 28.48 4.17
CA MET A 331 15.80 29.52 3.26
C MET A 331 14.87 30.50 3.98
N MET A 332 14.02 30.02 4.89
CA MET A 332 13.17 30.87 5.71
C MET A 332 13.99 31.80 6.62
N LEU A 333 15.01 31.27 7.31
CA LEU A 333 15.92 32.09 8.13
C LEU A 333 16.67 33.14 7.30
N LEU A 334 17.15 32.75 6.11
CA LEU A 334 17.81 33.68 5.19
C LEU A 334 16.86 34.79 4.72
N ALA A 335 15.62 34.45 4.37
CA ALA A 335 14.62 35.44 3.95
C ALA A 335 14.27 36.42 5.08
N VAL A 336 14.13 35.95 6.32
CA VAL A 336 13.93 36.82 7.50
C VAL A 336 15.14 37.73 7.70
N ALA A 337 16.36 37.21 7.58
CA ALA A 337 17.59 37.99 7.72
C ALA A 337 17.71 39.07 6.63
N VAL A 338 17.43 38.74 5.37
CA VAL A 338 17.45 39.69 4.23
C VAL A 338 16.37 40.75 4.39
N ALA A 339 15.15 40.39 4.79
CA ALA A 339 14.06 41.34 5.04
C ALA A 339 14.41 42.29 6.21
N ALA A 340 14.94 41.76 7.30
CA ALA A 340 15.37 42.55 8.46
C ALA A 340 16.54 43.49 8.10
N PHE A 341 17.52 42.99 7.33
CA PHE A 341 18.65 43.78 6.84
C PHE A 341 18.21 44.89 5.90
N GLY A 342 17.35 44.60 4.92
CA GLY A 342 16.80 45.59 3.98
C GLY A 342 16.02 46.68 4.72
N PHE A 343 15.20 46.30 5.70
CA PHE A 343 14.48 47.24 6.55
C PHE A 343 15.44 48.13 7.38
N ALA A 344 16.46 47.53 8.00
CA ALA A 344 17.47 48.27 8.77
C ALA A 344 18.25 49.24 7.87
N LEU A 345 18.67 48.81 6.68
CA LEU A 345 19.43 49.62 5.73
C LEU A 345 18.64 50.88 5.34
N VAL A 346 17.37 50.74 4.97
CA VAL A 346 16.51 51.88 4.59
C VAL A 346 16.19 52.78 5.80
N HIS A 347 16.01 52.19 6.98
CA HIS A 347 15.76 52.93 8.20
C HIS A 347 16.95 53.82 8.60
N PHE A 348 18.17 53.27 8.60
CA PHE A 348 19.36 53.97 9.06
C PHE A 348 20.02 54.85 7.98
N ARG A 349 20.04 54.44 6.71
CA ARG A 349 20.73 55.21 5.66
C ARG A 349 19.88 56.27 4.98
N VAL A 350 18.57 56.07 4.85
CA VAL A 350 17.71 56.99 4.08
C VAL A 350 16.82 57.79 5.03
N THR A 351 16.09 57.09 5.89
CA THR A 351 14.99 57.69 6.64
C THR A 351 15.42 58.67 7.74
N GLY A 352 16.43 58.29 8.53
CA GLY A 352 16.96 59.12 9.62
C GLY A 352 17.55 60.46 9.12
N PRO A 353 18.50 60.42 8.17
CA PRO A 353 19.11 61.63 7.62
C PRO A 353 18.12 62.58 6.93
N LEU A 354 17.15 62.08 6.17
CA LEU A 354 16.12 62.92 5.54
C LEU A 354 15.26 63.68 6.57
N ARG A 355 14.98 63.06 7.73
CA ARG A 355 14.28 63.74 8.84
C ARG A 355 15.14 64.87 9.41
N ASN A 356 16.43 64.65 9.59
CA ASN A 356 17.35 65.67 10.12
C ASN A 356 17.44 66.86 9.15
N LEU A 357 17.48 66.62 7.84
CA LEU A 357 17.43 67.68 6.82
C LEU A 357 16.11 68.44 6.83
N ALA A 358 14.98 67.74 6.96
CA ALA A 358 13.67 68.37 7.05
C ALA A 358 13.51 69.25 8.32
N VAL A 359 14.10 68.82 9.45
CA VAL A 359 14.14 69.63 10.69
C VAL A 359 15.05 70.83 10.52
N ALA A 360 16.24 70.64 9.94
CA ALA A 360 17.19 71.72 9.70
C ALA A 360 16.61 72.81 8.78
N MET A 361 15.96 72.42 7.68
CA MET A 361 15.29 73.37 6.78
C MET A 361 14.16 74.16 7.46
N ARG A 362 13.42 73.55 8.39
CA ARG A 362 12.41 74.29 9.18
C ARG A 362 13.03 75.24 10.20
N GLY A 363 14.20 74.94 10.76
CA GLY A 363 14.96 75.84 11.63
C GLY A 363 15.48 77.06 10.84
N LEU A 364 16.08 76.80 9.68
CA LEU A 364 16.52 77.82 8.72
C LEU A 364 15.41 78.78 8.30
N ALA A 365 14.22 78.25 7.99
CA ALA A 365 13.05 79.07 7.64
C ALA A 365 12.59 79.99 8.79
N LYS A 366 12.93 79.66 10.04
CA LYS A 366 12.67 80.48 11.23
C LYS A 366 13.85 81.38 11.62
N ARG A 367 14.85 81.52 10.75
CA ARG A 367 16.11 82.26 10.97
C ARG A 367 16.94 81.76 12.16
N ASP A 368 16.79 80.49 12.51
CA ASP A 368 17.67 79.83 13.47
C ASP A 368 18.91 79.29 12.74
N TYR A 369 19.98 80.09 12.75
CA TYR A 369 21.24 79.80 12.06
C TYR A 369 22.20 78.93 12.90
N GLY A 370 21.87 78.66 14.17
CA GLY A 370 22.71 77.88 15.08
C GLY A 370 22.63 76.36 14.88
N ILE A 371 21.86 75.89 13.90
CA ILE A 371 21.62 74.46 13.67
C ILE A 371 22.88 73.75 13.14
N GLN A 372 23.27 72.66 13.82
CA GLN A 372 24.32 71.77 13.34
C GLN A 372 23.76 70.82 12.27
N LEU A 373 24.29 70.92 11.06
CA LEU A 373 23.96 70.04 9.93
C LEU A 373 24.85 68.80 10.00
N ALA A 374 24.36 67.74 10.64
CA ALA A 374 25.06 66.46 10.70
C ALA A 374 25.06 65.76 9.33
N GLY A 375 26.21 65.24 8.89
CA GLY A 375 26.33 64.41 7.68
C GLY A 375 26.84 65.09 6.40
N GLN A 376 27.54 66.23 6.51
CA GLN A 376 28.15 66.91 5.35
C GLN A 376 29.25 66.08 4.65
N ASP A 377 29.92 65.22 5.41
CA ASP A 377 31.06 64.39 5.00
C ASP A 377 30.64 63.12 4.23
N ARG A 378 29.34 62.93 4.01
CA ARG A 378 28.79 61.75 3.33
C ARG A 378 28.97 61.86 1.81
N GLY A 379 29.31 60.74 1.17
CA GLY A 379 29.49 60.64 -0.29
C GLY A 379 28.26 60.21 -1.09
N ASP A 380 27.09 60.09 -0.46
CA ASP A 380 25.83 59.74 -1.10
C ASP A 380 24.95 60.97 -1.41
N GLU A 381 23.83 60.76 -2.08
CA GLU A 381 22.88 61.80 -2.53
C GLU A 381 22.34 62.61 -1.33
N VAL A 382 22.20 61.97 -0.17
CA VAL A 382 21.81 62.61 1.09
C VAL A 382 22.91 63.56 1.59
N GLY A 383 24.18 63.21 1.43
CA GLY A 383 25.32 64.09 1.70
C GLY A 383 25.35 65.31 0.79
N GLU A 384 25.02 65.14 -0.49
CA GLU A 384 24.92 66.24 -1.44
C GLU A 384 23.80 67.21 -1.07
N MET A 385 22.63 66.69 -0.71
CA MET A 385 21.53 67.52 -0.16
C MET A 385 21.94 68.25 1.12
N THR A 386 22.71 67.59 2.01
CA THR A 386 23.19 68.19 3.26
C THR A 386 24.17 69.35 3.01
N ARG A 387 25.06 69.21 2.01
CA ARG A 387 25.95 70.29 1.57
C ARG A 387 25.18 71.45 0.93
N ALA A 388 24.17 71.16 0.12
CA ALA A 388 23.31 72.20 -0.46
C ALA A 388 22.55 73.01 0.63
N VAL A 389 22.05 72.33 1.68
CA VAL A 389 21.42 73.00 2.83
C VAL A 389 22.44 73.82 3.66
N ALA A 390 23.70 73.39 3.72
CA ALA A 390 24.77 74.15 4.37
C ALA A 390 25.07 75.45 3.63
N VAL A 391 25.21 75.39 2.30
CA VAL A 391 25.37 76.60 1.46
C VAL A 391 24.17 77.54 1.64
N PHE A 392 22.95 77.00 1.77
CA PHE A 392 21.75 77.81 2.00
C PHE A 392 21.75 78.51 3.37
N ARG A 393 22.19 77.84 4.44
CA ARG A 393 22.40 78.44 5.77
C ARG A 393 23.43 79.56 5.72
N ASP A 394 24.57 79.28 5.10
CA ASP A 394 25.69 80.22 5.04
C ASP A 394 25.33 81.45 4.18
N SER A 395 24.53 81.26 3.12
CA SER A 395 23.99 82.35 2.30
C SER A 395 22.96 83.22 3.05
N MET A 396 22.17 82.66 3.97
CA MET A 396 21.21 83.42 4.78
C MET A 396 21.89 84.21 5.90
N ILE A 397 22.96 83.65 6.51
CA ILE A 397 23.83 84.34 7.48
C ILE A 397 24.50 85.55 6.81
N GLU A 398 24.95 85.40 5.56
CA GLU A 398 25.57 86.46 4.78
C GLU A 398 24.54 87.50 4.27
N GLY A 399 23.32 87.06 3.95
CA GLY A 399 22.19 87.93 3.56
C GLY A 399 21.71 88.89 4.67
N ASP A 400 21.69 88.46 5.94
CA ASP A 400 21.35 89.34 7.07
C ASP A 400 22.48 90.35 7.39
N ARG A 401 23.73 90.08 6.96
CA ARG A 401 24.89 90.99 7.10
C ARG A 401 24.91 92.07 6.00
N LEU A 402 24.44 91.75 4.78
CA LEU A 402 24.43 92.64 3.62
C LEU A 402 23.15 93.48 3.47
N ALA A 403 22.08 93.22 4.24
CA ALA A 403 20.83 93.97 4.18
C ALA A 403 20.88 95.40 4.78
N ARG A 404 22.04 95.86 5.31
CA ARG A 404 22.21 97.23 5.82
C ARG A 404 22.93 98.20 4.87
N GLU A 405 23.42 97.77 3.72
CA GLU A 405 24.13 98.67 2.81
C GLU A 405 23.70 98.51 1.35
N ARG A 406 23.10 99.59 0.84
CA ARG A 406 23.00 99.97 -0.58
C ARG A 406 21.88 99.36 -1.41
N LYS A 407 20.72 99.96 -1.15
CA LYS A 407 19.74 100.38 -2.15
C LYS A 407 20.39 101.40 -3.12
N ALA A 408 20.63 101.03 -4.38
CA ALA A 408 20.44 101.88 -5.57
C ALA A 408 20.95 101.17 -6.84
N GLU A 409 20.00 100.59 -7.58
CA GLU A 409 19.87 100.66 -9.04
C GLU A 409 21.17 100.67 -9.88
N GLN A 410 21.66 99.50 -10.32
CA GLN A 410 22.22 99.28 -11.68
C GLN A 410 22.74 97.84 -11.96
N GLU A 411 21.98 96.77 -11.68
CA GLU A 411 22.40 95.39 -12.05
C GLU A 411 21.30 94.51 -12.68
N VAL A 412 20.29 95.09 -13.34
CA VAL A 412 19.19 94.31 -13.95
C VAL A 412 19.51 93.82 -15.38
N LYS A 413 20.55 94.33 -16.05
CA LYS A 413 20.87 93.90 -17.43
C LYS A 413 21.91 92.78 -17.55
N GLU A 414 22.83 92.62 -16.60
CA GLU A 414 23.87 91.57 -16.69
C GLU A 414 23.51 90.28 -15.94
N ARG A 415 22.79 90.37 -14.80
CA ARG A 415 22.28 89.18 -14.08
C ARG A 415 21.27 88.37 -14.90
N ARG A 416 20.56 89.00 -15.83
CA ARG A 416 19.56 88.34 -16.67
C ARG A 416 20.19 87.42 -17.71
N ARG A 417 21.39 87.72 -18.21
CA ARG A 417 22.10 86.90 -19.21
C ARG A 417 22.68 85.63 -18.56
N ILE A 418 23.38 85.77 -17.44
CA ILE A 418 23.96 84.64 -16.67
C ILE A 418 22.87 83.77 -16.02
N ALA A 419 21.77 84.37 -15.53
CA ALA A 419 20.65 83.61 -14.98
C ALA A 419 19.86 82.84 -16.04
N VAL A 420 19.71 83.40 -17.25
CA VAL A 420 19.05 82.72 -18.37
C VAL A 420 19.92 81.56 -18.89
N GLU A 421 21.23 81.75 -19.07
CA GLU A 421 22.15 80.65 -19.45
C GLU A 421 22.14 79.49 -18.42
N GLY A 422 22.21 79.79 -17.12
CA GLY A 422 22.12 78.77 -16.06
C GLY A 422 20.74 78.12 -15.91
N LEU A 423 19.66 78.84 -16.23
CA LEU A 423 18.29 78.29 -16.30
C LEU A 423 18.12 77.38 -17.52
N ILE A 424 18.74 77.72 -18.66
CA ILE A 424 18.74 76.90 -19.89
C ILE A 424 19.52 75.61 -19.65
N GLU A 425 20.74 75.66 -19.10
CA GLU A 425 21.52 74.44 -18.80
C GLU A 425 20.79 73.53 -17.81
N LYS A 426 20.18 74.09 -16.77
CA LYS A 426 19.41 73.31 -15.80
C LYS A 426 18.13 72.72 -16.40
N PHE A 427 17.45 73.46 -17.26
CA PHE A 427 16.28 72.98 -18.00
C PHE A 427 16.65 71.87 -18.98
N GLU A 428 17.69 72.06 -19.79
CA GLU A 428 18.25 71.08 -20.72
C GLU A 428 18.62 69.79 -20.00
N SER A 429 19.37 69.87 -18.89
CA SER A 429 19.75 68.71 -18.08
C SER A 429 18.54 67.97 -17.51
N THR A 430 17.59 68.69 -16.90
CA THR A 430 16.42 68.07 -16.24
C THR A 430 15.49 67.41 -17.25
N VAL A 431 15.26 68.06 -18.40
CA VAL A 431 14.41 67.54 -19.46
C VAL A 431 15.09 66.36 -20.16
N THR A 432 16.40 66.43 -20.41
CA THR A 432 17.18 65.32 -20.99
C THR A 432 17.16 64.09 -20.08
N GLU A 433 17.32 64.27 -18.77
CA GLU A 433 17.24 63.18 -17.78
C GLU A 433 15.82 62.58 -17.69
N SER A 434 14.79 63.43 -17.71
CA SER A 434 13.39 62.99 -17.72
C SER A 434 13.06 62.19 -18.98
N LEU A 435 13.54 62.64 -20.16
CA LEU A 435 13.38 61.93 -21.43
C LEU A 435 14.16 60.63 -21.47
N HIS A 436 15.37 60.58 -20.89
CA HIS A 436 16.12 59.34 -20.73
C HIS A 436 15.37 58.32 -19.85
N THR A 437 14.77 58.80 -18.75
CA THR A 437 13.95 57.97 -17.86
C THR A 437 12.69 57.45 -18.58
N LEU A 438 12.01 58.31 -19.34
CA LEU A 438 10.82 57.95 -20.10
C LEU A 438 11.13 56.93 -21.21
N ALA A 439 12.24 57.11 -21.93
CA ALA A 439 12.72 56.16 -22.93
C ALA A 439 13.06 54.81 -22.30
N SER A 440 13.72 54.81 -21.14
CA SER A 440 14.04 53.58 -20.40
C SER A 440 12.78 52.84 -19.95
N ALA A 441 11.82 53.54 -19.36
CA ALA A 441 10.54 52.98 -18.94
C ALA A 441 9.73 52.42 -20.13
N SER A 442 9.76 53.09 -21.28
CA SER A 442 9.10 52.62 -22.51
C SER A 442 9.75 51.34 -23.03
N ASN A 443 11.08 51.23 -23.00
CA ASN A 443 11.80 50.01 -23.36
C ASN A 443 11.47 48.85 -22.42
N GLU A 444 11.36 49.12 -21.11
CA GLU A 444 10.99 48.12 -20.11
C GLU A 444 9.53 47.64 -20.30
N LEU A 445 8.60 48.54 -20.60
CA LEU A 445 7.22 48.18 -20.97
C LEU A 445 7.18 47.35 -22.25
N ASN A 446 7.97 47.69 -23.27
CA ASN A 446 8.07 46.90 -24.51
C ASN A 446 8.57 45.48 -24.23
N ALA A 447 9.62 45.34 -23.42
CA ALA A 447 10.16 44.04 -23.01
C ALA A 447 9.12 43.23 -22.21
N THR A 448 8.40 43.88 -21.30
CA THR A 448 7.34 43.26 -20.49
C THR A 448 6.18 42.78 -21.36
N ALA A 449 5.70 43.61 -22.28
CA ALA A 449 4.64 43.25 -23.22
C ALA A 449 5.03 42.04 -24.08
N ARG A 450 6.27 42.01 -24.62
CA ARG A 450 6.78 40.85 -25.36
C ARG A 450 6.83 39.58 -24.51
N SER A 451 7.24 39.70 -23.25
CA SER A 451 7.24 38.57 -22.32
C SER A 451 5.82 38.09 -22.01
N MET A 452 4.85 38.99 -21.91
CA MET A 452 3.43 38.66 -21.73
C MET A 452 2.89 37.91 -22.95
N SER A 453 3.14 38.39 -24.18
CA SER A 453 2.75 37.68 -25.40
C SER A 453 3.39 36.29 -25.51
N ALA A 454 4.66 36.13 -25.12
CA ALA A 454 5.30 34.82 -25.10
C ALA A 454 4.67 33.88 -24.06
N THR A 455 4.26 34.40 -22.91
CA THR A 455 3.58 33.63 -21.85
C THR A 455 2.16 33.26 -22.27
N GLU A 456 1.46 34.14 -22.97
CA GLU A 456 0.14 33.88 -23.55
C GLU A 456 0.20 32.72 -24.54
N GLU A 457 1.11 32.76 -25.51
CA GLU A 457 1.23 31.72 -26.54
C GLU A 457 1.59 30.35 -25.93
N ASP A 458 2.49 30.33 -24.93
CA ASP A 458 2.81 29.11 -24.16
C ASP A 458 1.59 28.60 -23.37
N GLY A 459 0.85 29.50 -22.72
CA GLY A 459 -0.37 29.19 -21.99
C GLY A 459 -1.47 28.62 -22.89
N ARG A 460 -1.67 29.22 -24.07
CA ARG A 460 -2.62 28.77 -25.10
C ARG A 460 -2.26 27.40 -25.64
N SER A 461 -0.97 27.17 -25.95
CA SER A 461 -0.48 25.87 -26.42
C SER A 461 -0.72 24.76 -25.38
N LYS A 462 -0.42 25.04 -24.10
CA LYS A 462 -0.69 24.12 -22.98
C LYS A 462 -2.19 23.89 -22.79
N ALA A 463 -3.02 24.91 -22.93
CA ALA A 463 -4.47 24.78 -22.83
C ALA A 463 -5.03 23.83 -23.89
N VAL A 464 -4.57 23.94 -25.13
CA VAL A 464 -4.94 23.02 -26.22
C VAL A 464 -4.47 21.60 -25.92
N ALA A 465 -3.24 21.42 -25.44
CA ALA A 465 -2.72 20.10 -25.07
C ALA A 465 -3.56 19.44 -23.97
N VAL A 466 -3.89 20.18 -22.91
CA VAL A 466 -4.73 19.67 -21.80
C VAL A 466 -6.15 19.38 -22.26
N ALA A 467 -6.73 20.18 -23.16
CA ALA A 467 -8.05 19.92 -23.74
C ALA A 467 -8.08 18.60 -24.51
N ASN A 468 -7.07 18.34 -25.34
CA ASN A 468 -6.96 17.08 -26.08
C ASN A 468 -6.84 15.86 -25.15
N VAL A 469 -5.98 15.96 -24.12
CA VAL A 469 -5.84 14.88 -23.10
C VAL A 469 -7.14 14.67 -22.34
N SER A 470 -7.90 15.74 -22.06
CA SER A 470 -9.19 15.64 -21.37
C SER A 470 -10.26 14.96 -22.23
N GLN A 471 -10.26 15.21 -23.55
CA GLN A 471 -11.13 14.50 -24.49
C GLN A 471 -10.79 13.01 -24.58
N GLU A 472 -9.50 12.67 -24.64
CA GLU A 472 -9.04 11.28 -24.63
C GLU A 472 -9.42 10.58 -23.31
N ALA A 473 -9.24 11.25 -22.18
CA ALA A 473 -9.66 10.75 -20.87
C ALA A 473 -11.17 10.50 -20.81
N SER A 474 -11.99 11.40 -21.37
CA SER A 474 -13.45 11.23 -21.44
C SER A 474 -13.85 9.99 -22.28
N ALA A 475 -13.21 9.79 -23.43
CA ALA A 475 -13.42 8.59 -24.25
C ALA A 475 -13.02 7.30 -23.53
N ASN A 476 -11.91 7.32 -22.79
CA ASN A 476 -11.48 6.18 -21.97
C ASN A 476 -12.48 5.90 -20.83
N VAL A 477 -12.97 6.93 -20.15
CA VAL A 477 -14.00 6.79 -19.10
C VAL A 477 -15.29 6.21 -19.66
N GLN A 478 -15.75 6.63 -20.85
CA GLN A 478 -16.92 6.04 -21.52
C GLN A 478 -16.70 4.56 -21.87
N THR A 479 -15.49 4.20 -22.30
CA THR A 479 -15.14 2.80 -22.58
C THR A 479 -15.20 1.95 -21.31
N VAL A 480 -14.68 2.46 -20.19
CA VAL A 480 -14.76 1.78 -18.89
C VAL A 480 -16.20 1.69 -18.40
N ALA A 481 -17.03 2.72 -18.63
CA ALA A 481 -18.45 2.68 -18.31
C ALA A 481 -19.17 1.55 -19.03
N ALA A 482 -18.97 1.43 -20.35
CA ALA A 482 -19.55 0.35 -21.16
C ALA A 482 -19.09 -1.04 -20.68
N ALA A 483 -17.80 -1.20 -20.38
CA ALA A 483 -17.28 -2.45 -19.82
C ALA A 483 -17.89 -2.78 -18.45
N THR A 484 -18.13 -1.76 -17.61
CA THR A 484 -18.75 -1.92 -16.28
C THR A 484 -20.22 -2.32 -16.40
N GLU A 485 -20.96 -1.78 -17.36
CA GLU A 485 -22.34 -2.21 -17.66
C GLU A 485 -22.38 -3.68 -18.12
N GLN A 486 -21.46 -4.07 -19.02
CA GLN A 486 -21.36 -5.47 -19.46
C GLN A 486 -21.02 -6.42 -18.31
N LEU A 487 -20.11 -6.03 -17.40
CA LEU A 487 -19.80 -6.78 -16.19
C LEU A 487 -21.02 -6.92 -15.28
N SER A 488 -21.78 -5.85 -15.09
CA SER A 488 -23.00 -5.87 -14.27
C SER A 488 -24.05 -6.85 -14.83
N ALA A 489 -24.22 -6.87 -16.16
CA ALA A 489 -25.09 -7.83 -16.84
C ALA A 489 -24.58 -9.28 -16.66
N SER A 490 -23.27 -9.51 -16.80
CA SER A 490 -22.66 -10.83 -16.63
C SER A 490 -22.77 -11.35 -15.20
N ILE A 491 -22.54 -10.50 -14.20
CA ILE A 491 -22.74 -10.81 -12.77
C ILE A 491 -24.19 -11.20 -12.48
N SER A 492 -25.15 -10.46 -13.04
CA SER A 492 -26.58 -10.77 -12.87
C SER A 492 -26.94 -12.13 -13.45
N GLU A 493 -26.39 -12.48 -14.63
CA GLU A 493 -26.61 -13.79 -15.25
C GLU A 493 -25.92 -14.93 -14.49
N ILE A 494 -24.71 -14.72 -13.98
CA ILE A 494 -24.03 -15.69 -13.11
C ILE A 494 -24.86 -15.93 -11.85
N ASN A 495 -25.39 -14.88 -11.22
CA ASN A 495 -26.21 -15.01 -10.03
C ASN A 495 -27.50 -15.82 -10.30
N ARG A 496 -28.13 -15.59 -11.47
CA ARG A 496 -29.27 -16.40 -11.94
C ARG A 496 -28.89 -17.87 -12.08
N GLN A 497 -27.77 -18.18 -12.74
CA GLN A 497 -27.29 -19.56 -12.96
C GLN A 497 -26.90 -20.28 -11.67
N VAL A 498 -26.32 -19.56 -10.70
CA VAL A 498 -25.97 -20.10 -9.39
C VAL A 498 -27.22 -20.44 -8.58
N THR A 499 -28.23 -19.56 -8.62
CA THR A 499 -29.54 -19.81 -7.99
C THR A 499 -30.21 -21.06 -8.58
N GLU A 500 -30.21 -21.18 -9.91
CA GLU A 500 -30.72 -22.35 -10.64
C GLU A 500 -29.95 -23.63 -10.27
N SER A 501 -28.62 -23.57 -10.23
CA SER A 501 -27.77 -24.70 -9.84
C SER A 501 -28.02 -25.17 -8.40
N SER A 502 -28.24 -24.23 -7.47
CA SER A 502 -28.59 -24.52 -6.08
C SER A 502 -29.96 -25.21 -5.96
N ALA A 503 -30.95 -24.77 -6.74
CA ALA A 503 -32.25 -25.41 -6.82
C ALA A 503 -32.17 -26.84 -7.38
N THR A 504 -31.39 -27.03 -8.46
CA THR A 504 -31.15 -28.37 -9.04
C THR A 504 -30.43 -29.29 -8.06
N ALA A 505 -29.42 -28.81 -7.35
CA ALA A 505 -28.71 -29.60 -6.34
C ALA A 505 -29.65 -30.02 -5.19
N SER A 506 -30.51 -29.12 -4.72
CA SER A 506 -31.52 -29.45 -3.70
C SER A 506 -32.49 -30.53 -4.18
N ALA A 507 -33.01 -30.42 -5.40
CA ALA A 507 -33.90 -31.42 -5.98
C ALA A 507 -33.20 -32.78 -6.15
N ALA A 508 -31.94 -32.79 -6.57
CA ALA A 508 -31.15 -34.02 -6.68
C ALA A 508 -30.89 -34.67 -5.31
N ALA A 509 -30.68 -33.87 -4.27
CA ALA A 509 -30.49 -34.39 -2.90
C ALA A 509 -31.75 -35.09 -2.40
N GLU A 510 -32.93 -34.48 -2.61
CA GLU A 510 -34.22 -35.08 -2.25
C GLU A 510 -34.46 -36.40 -3.00
N GLN A 511 -34.13 -36.44 -4.29
CA GLN A 511 -34.26 -37.65 -5.10
C GLN A 511 -33.31 -38.76 -4.62
N ALA A 512 -32.06 -38.44 -4.30
CA ALA A 512 -31.09 -39.40 -3.76
C ALA A 512 -31.55 -39.97 -2.41
N GLU A 513 -32.15 -39.14 -1.55
CA GLU A 513 -32.70 -39.58 -0.27
C GLU A 513 -33.93 -40.49 -0.42
N LEU A 514 -34.80 -40.20 -1.39
CA LEU A 514 -35.89 -41.11 -1.79
C LEU A 514 -35.35 -42.47 -2.27
N THR A 515 -34.38 -42.47 -3.19
CA THR A 515 -33.78 -43.71 -3.70
C THR A 515 -33.09 -44.51 -2.58
N ASN A 516 -32.39 -43.84 -1.66
CA ASN A 516 -31.76 -44.50 -0.51
C ASN A 516 -32.79 -45.23 0.36
N ARG A 517 -33.96 -44.62 0.60
CA ARG A 517 -35.05 -45.26 1.35
C ARG A 517 -35.58 -46.50 0.66
N GLU A 518 -35.80 -46.46 -0.65
CA GLU A 518 -36.29 -47.60 -1.43
C GLU A 518 -35.29 -48.76 -1.45
N VAL A 519 -34.01 -48.48 -1.71
CA VAL A 519 -32.96 -49.51 -1.72
C VAL A 519 -32.77 -50.12 -0.33
N LYS A 520 -32.89 -49.32 0.73
CA LYS A 520 -32.84 -49.83 2.10
C LYS A 520 -34.01 -50.76 2.41
N ALA A 521 -35.23 -50.40 2.00
CA ALA A 521 -36.39 -51.26 2.13
C ALA A 521 -36.21 -52.59 1.35
N LEU A 522 -35.57 -52.56 0.19
CA LEU A 522 -35.21 -53.76 -0.59
C LEU A 522 -34.19 -54.63 0.14
N SER A 523 -33.15 -54.01 0.74
CA SER A 523 -32.16 -54.72 1.55
C SER A 523 -32.81 -55.43 2.75
N ASP A 524 -33.74 -54.76 3.43
CA ASP A 524 -34.48 -55.32 4.57
C ASP A 524 -35.44 -56.45 4.13
N ALA A 525 -35.99 -56.38 2.91
CA ALA A 525 -36.79 -57.45 2.33
C ALA A 525 -35.93 -58.67 1.98
N ALA A 526 -34.75 -58.46 1.37
CA ALA A 526 -33.80 -59.53 1.06
C ALA A 526 -33.31 -60.25 2.32
N GLN A 527 -33.05 -59.51 3.41
CA GLN A 527 -32.71 -60.10 4.71
C GLN A 527 -33.80 -61.04 5.22
N ARG A 528 -35.07 -60.58 5.21
CA ARG A 528 -36.20 -61.41 5.64
C ARG A 528 -36.37 -62.67 4.78
N ILE A 529 -36.10 -62.60 3.48
CA ILE A 529 -36.09 -63.78 2.61
C ILE A 529 -34.97 -64.73 3.03
N GLY A 530 -33.77 -64.21 3.32
CA GLY A 530 -32.65 -64.99 3.83
C GLY A 530 -33.01 -65.79 5.08
N ASP A 531 -33.63 -65.12 6.07
CA ASP A 531 -34.08 -65.76 7.32
C ASP A 531 -35.09 -66.90 7.06
N VAL A 532 -36.01 -66.71 6.11
CA VAL A 532 -36.98 -67.75 5.71
C VAL A 532 -36.31 -68.92 5.00
N VAL A 533 -35.35 -68.67 4.11
CA VAL A 533 -34.62 -69.71 3.38
C VAL A 533 -33.78 -70.56 4.35
N GLU A 534 -33.17 -69.93 5.36
CA GLU A 534 -32.42 -70.64 6.41
C GLU A 534 -33.35 -71.57 7.22
N LEU A 535 -34.54 -71.09 7.58
CA LEU A 535 -35.56 -71.91 8.24
C LEU A 535 -35.96 -73.12 7.40
N ILE A 536 -36.20 -72.93 6.10
CA ILE A 536 -36.56 -74.03 5.18
C ILE A 536 -35.41 -75.04 5.07
N SER A 537 -34.16 -74.57 4.96
CA SER A 537 -32.98 -75.45 4.95
C SER A 537 -32.89 -76.26 6.25
N GLY A 538 -33.19 -75.66 7.40
CA GLY A 538 -33.31 -76.35 8.68
C GLY A 538 -34.38 -77.44 8.70
N ILE A 539 -35.58 -77.15 8.18
CA ILE A 539 -36.68 -78.12 8.04
C ILE A 539 -36.29 -79.27 7.10
N ALA A 540 -35.63 -78.98 5.98
CA ALA A 540 -35.16 -79.99 5.04
C ALA A 540 -34.13 -80.94 5.68
N LYS A 541 -33.16 -80.40 6.44
CA LYS A 541 -32.19 -81.19 7.20
C LYS A 541 -32.88 -82.09 8.25
N GLN A 542 -33.84 -81.55 8.99
CA GLN A 542 -34.61 -82.32 9.98
C GLN A 542 -35.45 -83.42 9.32
N THR A 543 -36.08 -83.12 8.18
CA THR A 543 -36.88 -84.07 7.40
C THR A 543 -36.00 -85.20 6.86
N ASN A 544 -34.80 -84.88 6.37
CA ASN A 544 -33.82 -85.86 5.93
C ASN A 544 -33.39 -86.80 7.08
N LEU A 545 -33.16 -86.27 8.29
CA LEU A 545 -32.85 -87.08 9.48
C LEU A 545 -34.01 -87.98 9.90
N LEU A 546 -35.25 -87.47 9.87
CA LEU A 546 -36.45 -88.26 10.17
C LEU A 546 -36.65 -89.38 9.15
N ALA A 547 -36.46 -89.08 7.86
CA ALA A 547 -36.55 -90.04 6.77
C ALA A 547 -35.46 -91.12 6.86
N LEU A 548 -34.25 -90.74 7.27
CA LEU A 548 -33.16 -91.69 7.54
C LEU A 548 -33.52 -92.63 8.70
N ASN A 549 -34.02 -92.10 9.82
CA ASN A 549 -34.47 -92.91 10.96
C ASN A 549 -35.60 -93.86 10.56
N ALA A 550 -36.55 -93.40 9.74
CA ALA A 550 -37.63 -94.22 9.19
C ALA A 550 -37.09 -95.33 8.26
N THR A 551 -36.07 -95.03 7.44
CA THR A 551 -35.40 -96.03 6.58
C THR A 551 -34.72 -97.12 7.42
N ILE A 552 -34.06 -96.73 8.52
CA ILE A 552 -33.42 -97.66 9.45
C ILE A 552 -34.46 -98.59 10.09
N GLU A 553 -35.57 -98.05 10.60
CA GLU A 553 -36.59 -98.85 11.27
C GLU A 553 -37.35 -99.74 10.26
N ALA A 554 -37.55 -99.27 9.02
CA ALA A 554 -38.10 -100.07 7.93
C ALA A 554 -37.19 -101.25 7.55
N ALA A 555 -35.86 -101.05 7.53
CA ALA A 555 -34.90 -102.13 7.30
C ALA A 555 -34.92 -103.17 8.44
N LYS A 556 -35.14 -102.71 9.67
CA LYS A 556 -35.24 -103.55 10.87
C LYS A 556 -36.50 -104.42 10.89
N ALA A 557 -37.58 -103.97 10.25
CA ALA A 557 -38.84 -104.70 10.10
C ALA A 557 -38.83 -105.78 8.99
N GLY A 558 -37.72 -105.94 8.26
CA GLY A 558 -37.53 -107.00 7.26
C GLY A 558 -38.48 -106.89 6.05
N GLU A 559 -38.98 -108.04 5.55
CA GLU A 559 -39.87 -108.11 4.37
C GLU A 559 -41.16 -107.28 4.54
N THR A 560 -41.69 -107.19 5.76
CA THR A 560 -42.88 -106.39 6.11
C THR A 560 -42.68 -104.88 6.01
N GLY A 561 -41.43 -104.40 6.05
CA GLY A 561 -41.08 -102.97 6.01
C GLY A 561 -40.81 -102.40 4.62
N LYS A 562 -40.80 -103.21 3.56
CA LYS A 562 -40.38 -102.80 2.21
C LYS A 562 -41.13 -101.58 1.65
N GLY A 563 -42.46 -101.53 1.80
CA GLY A 563 -43.26 -100.39 1.33
C GLY A 563 -42.94 -99.09 2.08
N PHE A 564 -42.68 -99.19 3.39
CA PHE A 564 -42.30 -98.04 4.22
C PHE A 564 -40.87 -97.56 3.91
N ALA A 565 -39.96 -98.49 3.59
CA ALA A 565 -38.59 -98.17 3.18
C ALA A 565 -38.55 -97.36 1.89
N VAL A 566 -39.40 -97.67 0.90
CA VAL A 566 -39.49 -96.91 -0.36
C VAL A 566 -39.97 -95.49 -0.11
N VAL A 567 -41.03 -95.31 0.69
CA VAL A 567 -41.53 -93.97 1.05
C VAL A 567 -40.49 -93.17 1.84
N ALA A 568 -39.82 -93.80 2.80
CA ALA A 568 -38.77 -93.14 3.58
C ALA A 568 -37.59 -92.71 2.70
N LEU A 569 -37.19 -93.51 1.71
CA LEU A 569 -36.15 -93.14 0.75
C LEU A 569 -36.60 -91.99 -0.17
N GLU A 570 -37.85 -91.99 -0.61
CA GLU A 570 -38.40 -90.90 -1.44
C GLU A 570 -38.47 -89.57 -0.66
N VAL A 571 -38.93 -89.61 0.59
CA VAL A 571 -38.92 -88.43 1.49
C VAL A 571 -37.49 -87.94 1.74
N LYS A 572 -36.53 -88.87 1.91
CA LYS A 572 -35.12 -88.53 2.07
C LYS A 572 -34.56 -87.82 0.83
N ASN A 573 -34.86 -88.33 -0.37
CA ASN A 573 -34.45 -87.73 -1.63
C ASN A 573 -35.07 -86.34 -1.83
N LEU A 574 -36.37 -86.18 -1.56
CA LEU A 574 -37.06 -84.90 -1.65
C LEU A 574 -36.50 -83.87 -0.66
N ALA A 575 -36.18 -84.30 0.56
CA ALA A 575 -35.54 -83.45 1.56
C ALA A 575 -34.12 -83.02 1.13
N SER A 576 -33.35 -83.90 0.49
CA SER A 576 -32.04 -83.55 -0.07
C SER A 576 -32.18 -82.54 -1.22
N GLN A 577 -33.11 -82.77 -2.16
CA GLN A 577 -33.39 -81.82 -3.25
C GLN A 577 -33.84 -80.46 -2.72
N THR A 578 -34.65 -80.44 -1.64
CA THR A 578 -35.08 -79.19 -1.00
C THR A 578 -33.90 -78.47 -0.33
N ALA A 579 -32.98 -79.19 0.29
CA ALA A 579 -31.76 -78.62 0.88
C ALA A 579 -30.84 -78.04 -0.20
N ASP A 580 -30.68 -78.74 -1.33
CA ASP A 580 -29.86 -78.27 -2.45
C ASP A 580 -30.47 -77.01 -3.09
N ALA A 581 -31.79 -76.99 -3.33
CA ALA A 581 -32.50 -75.84 -3.86
C ALA A 581 -32.46 -74.63 -2.90
N THR A 582 -32.58 -74.85 -1.59
CA THR A 582 -32.45 -73.76 -0.60
C THR A 582 -31.04 -73.20 -0.54
N ASN A 583 -30.00 -74.02 -0.67
CA ASN A 583 -28.61 -73.54 -0.75
C ASN A 583 -28.38 -72.65 -1.99
N GLU A 584 -28.95 -73.01 -3.14
CA GLU A 584 -28.88 -72.19 -4.35
C GLU A 584 -29.58 -70.82 -4.14
N ILE A 585 -30.77 -70.83 -3.55
CA ILE A 585 -31.51 -69.60 -3.21
C ILE A 585 -30.72 -68.75 -2.21
N THR A 586 -30.07 -69.35 -1.19
CA THR A 586 -29.20 -68.61 -0.25
C THR A 586 -28.08 -67.87 -0.99
N GLY A 587 -27.45 -68.50 -1.99
CA GLY A 587 -26.45 -67.85 -2.83
C GLY A 587 -27.00 -66.66 -3.62
N GLN A 588 -28.23 -66.78 -4.16
CA GLN A 588 -28.89 -65.68 -4.86
C GLN A 588 -29.28 -64.53 -3.91
N VAL A 589 -29.81 -64.84 -2.73
CA VAL A 589 -30.16 -63.83 -1.72
C VAL A 589 -28.92 -63.08 -1.24
N SER A 590 -27.81 -63.78 -0.98
CA SER A 590 -26.53 -63.15 -0.64
C SER A 590 -26.06 -62.19 -1.74
N SER A 591 -26.17 -62.61 -3.01
CA SER A 591 -25.81 -61.75 -4.15
C SER A 591 -26.68 -60.49 -4.24
N ILE A 592 -27.98 -60.61 -3.95
CA ILE A 592 -28.91 -59.46 -3.88
C ILE A 592 -28.50 -58.52 -2.74
N GLN A 593 -28.22 -59.05 -1.55
CA GLN A 593 -27.80 -58.27 -0.38
C GLN A 593 -26.49 -57.50 -0.65
N ASP A 594 -25.52 -58.13 -1.28
CA ASP A 594 -24.25 -57.51 -1.67
C ASP A 594 -24.46 -56.39 -2.71
N ALA A 595 -25.32 -56.62 -3.69
CA ALA A 595 -25.69 -55.64 -4.70
C ALA A 595 -26.43 -54.43 -4.08
N THR A 596 -27.40 -54.67 -3.19
CA THR A 596 -28.11 -53.58 -2.48
C THR A 596 -27.17 -52.82 -1.55
N GLY A 597 -26.28 -53.51 -0.83
CA GLY A 597 -25.28 -52.87 0.02
C GLY A 597 -24.32 -51.98 -0.78
N SER A 598 -23.95 -52.41 -1.98
CA SER A 598 -23.13 -51.60 -2.90
C SER A 598 -23.90 -50.39 -3.44
N ALA A 599 -25.19 -50.56 -3.77
CA ALA A 599 -26.05 -49.46 -4.21
C ALA A 599 -26.24 -48.40 -3.12
N VAL A 600 -26.45 -48.80 -1.85
CA VAL A 600 -26.54 -47.85 -0.71
C VAL A 600 -25.27 -47.02 -0.58
N ARG A 601 -24.08 -47.65 -0.64
CA ARG A 601 -22.80 -46.93 -0.58
C ARG A 601 -22.64 -45.94 -1.74
N ALA A 602 -23.02 -46.34 -2.94
CA ALA A 602 -22.97 -45.47 -4.12
C ALA A 602 -23.92 -44.26 -3.98
N ILE A 603 -25.15 -44.47 -3.53
CA ILE A 603 -26.12 -43.41 -3.30
C ILE A 603 -25.63 -42.45 -2.21
N GLN A 604 -25.05 -42.96 -1.12
CA GLN A 604 -24.50 -42.12 -0.06
C GLN A 604 -23.36 -41.22 -0.58
N SER A 605 -22.46 -41.75 -1.40
CA SER A 605 -21.40 -40.97 -2.05
C SER A 605 -21.96 -39.91 -3.02
N ILE A 606 -23.05 -40.22 -3.74
CA ILE A 606 -23.77 -39.26 -4.58
C ILE A 606 -24.37 -38.14 -3.72
N SER A 607 -25.04 -38.47 -2.60
CA SER A 607 -25.60 -37.49 -1.67
C SER A 607 -24.53 -36.56 -1.09
N GLU A 608 -23.38 -37.08 -0.69
CA GLU A 608 -22.23 -36.28 -0.23
C GLU A 608 -21.73 -35.34 -1.33
N THR A 609 -21.64 -35.83 -2.57
CA THR A 609 -21.24 -35.02 -3.73
C THR A 609 -22.22 -33.88 -3.99
N ILE A 610 -23.54 -34.16 -3.93
CA ILE A 610 -24.59 -33.15 -4.10
C ILE A 610 -24.53 -32.09 -2.99
N GLN A 611 -24.30 -32.49 -1.73
CA GLN A 611 -24.10 -31.54 -0.64
C GLN A 611 -22.90 -30.62 -0.87
N ARG A 612 -21.78 -31.15 -1.37
CA ARG A 612 -20.61 -30.35 -1.74
C ARG A 612 -20.92 -29.38 -2.87
N VAL A 613 -21.67 -29.80 -3.88
CA VAL A 613 -22.14 -28.90 -4.96
C VAL A 613 -23.01 -27.77 -4.42
N SER A 614 -23.93 -28.06 -3.48
CA SER A 614 -24.76 -27.04 -2.84
C SER A 614 -23.93 -26.04 -2.03
N GLN A 615 -22.93 -26.50 -1.27
CA GLN A 615 -22.01 -25.63 -0.53
C GLN A 615 -21.18 -24.74 -1.46
N ILE A 616 -20.68 -25.29 -2.57
CA ILE A 616 -19.93 -24.53 -3.58
C ILE A 616 -20.83 -23.46 -4.21
N ALA A 617 -22.06 -23.80 -4.58
CA ALA A 617 -23.02 -22.84 -5.13
C ALA A 617 -23.30 -21.69 -4.15
N ALA A 618 -23.45 -21.98 -2.86
CA ALA A 618 -23.64 -20.96 -1.84
C ALA A 618 -22.40 -20.03 -1.70
N ALA A 619 -21.19 -20.59 -1.75
CA ALA A 619 -19.96 -19.81 -1.73
C ALA A 619 -19.80 -18.92 -2.96
N ILE A 620 -20.14 -19.44 -4.15
CA ILE A 620 -20.15 -18.66 -5.39
C ILE A 620 -21.19 -17.54 -5.30
N ALA A 621 -22.39 -17.81 -4.79
CA ALA A 621 -23.44 -16.78 -4.64
C ALA A 621 -22.94 -15.60 -3.78
N ALA A 622 -22.32 -15.89 -2.63
CA ALA A 622 -21.75 -14.87 -1.77
C ALA A 622 -20.65 -14.05 -2.47
N ALA A 623 -19.74 -14.71 -3.20
CA ALA A 623 -18.70 -14.05 -3.96
C ALA A 623 -19.26 -13.16 -5.10
N VAL A 624 -20.32 -13.62 -5.78
CA VAL A 624 -20.98 -12.90 -6.87
C VAL A 624 -21.75 -11.68 -6.33
N GLU A 625 -22.36 -11.77 -5.15
CA GLU A 625 -22.95 -10.60 -4.48
C GLU A 625 -21.90 -9.53 -4.15
N GLU A 626 -20.75 -9.93 -3.63
CA GLU A 626 -19.63 -9.03 -3.35
C GLU A 626 -19.09 -8.39 -4.63
N GLN A 627 -18.89 -9.18 -5.70
CA GLN A 627 -18.52 -8.66 -7.02
C GLN A 627 -19.55 -7.65 -7.54
N GLY A 628 -20.86 -7.93 -7.39
CA GLY A 628 -21.92 -7.01 -7.77
C GLY A 628 -21.88 -5.69 -6.99
N ALA A 629 -21.52 -5.73 -5.70
CA ALA A 629 -21.32 -4.51 -4.91
C ALA A 629 -20.11 -3.69 -5.41
N ALA A 630 -18.98 -4.36 -5.67
CA ALA A 630 -17.76 -3.73 -6.20
C ALA A 630 -17.99 -3.11 -7.59
N THR A 631 -18.65 -3.81 -8.51
CA THR A 631 -18.96 -3.30 -9.85
C THR A 631 -19.88 -2.07 -9.80
N ARG A 632 -20.86 -2.03 -8.88
CA ARG A 632 -21.69 -0.82 -8.66
C ARG A 632 -20.87 0.35 -8.13
N GLU A 633 -19.85 0.10 -7.32
CA GLU A 633 -18.94 1.14 -6.84
C GLU A 633 -18.03 1.66 -7.95
N ILE A 634 -17.50 0.77 -8.79
CA ILE A 634 -16.75 1.15 -9.99
C ILE A 634 -17.61 2.03 -10.90
N ALA A 635 -18.87 1.66 -11.16
CA ALA A 635 -19.78 2.45 -11.98
C ALA A 635 -19.96 3.88 -11.42
N ARG A 636 -20.12 4.03 -10.10
CA ARG A 636 -20.19 5.35 -9.44
C ARG A 636 -18.90 6.16 -9.61
N ASN A 637 -17.74 5.53 -9.43
CA ASN A 637 -16.44 6.19 -9.57
C ASN A 637 -16.17 6.63 -11.03
N VAL A 638 -16.58 5.82 -12.00
CA VAL A 638 -16.50 6.13 -13.43
C VAL A 638 -17.38 7.33 -13.78
N GLN A 639 -18.61 7.40 -13.24
CA GLN A 639 -19.49 8.55 -13.41
C GLN A 639 -18.86 9.83 -12.84
N GLN A 640 -18.31 9.76 -11.63
CA GLN A 640 -17.62 10.89 -11.01
C GLN A 640 -16.38 11.32 -11.81
N ALA A 641 -15.62 10.37 -12.36
CA ALA A 641 -14.50 10.66 -13.24
C ALA A 641 -14.96 11.36 -14.53
N SER A 642 -16.08 10.93 -15.11
CA SER A 642 -16.67 11.56 -16.30
C SER A 642 -17.03 13.02 -16.04
N GLU A 643 -17.67 13.29 -14.91
CA GLU A 643 -17.99 14.66 -14.47
C GLU A 643 -16.71 15.49 -14.26
N GLY A 644 -15.69 14.90 -13.64
CA GLY A 644 -14.38 15.53 -13.46
C GLY A 644 -13.70 15.92 -14.78
N THR A 645 -13.69 15.02 -15.77
CA THR A 645 -13.11 15.32 -17.10
C THR A 645 -13.87 16.43 -17.84
N THR A 646 -15.19 16.49 -17.65
CA THR A 646 -16.03 17.56 -18.21
C THR A 646 -15.71 18.91 -17.56
N GLU A 647 -15.57 18.94 -16.24
CA GLU A 647 -15.20 20.17 -15.52
C GLU A 647 -13.78 20.65 -15.87
N VAL A 648 -12.80 19.75 -16.03
CA VAL A 648 -11.46 20.12 -16.51
C VAL A 648 -11.54 20.73 -17.92
N SER A 649 -12.34 20.15 -18.81
CA SER A 649 -12.56 20.69 -20.16
C SER A 649 -13.20 22.07 -20.14
N ARG A 650 -14.11 22.34 -19.19
CA ARG A 650 -14.70 23.67 -19.00
C ARG A 650 -13.68 24.67 -18.47
N HIS A 651 -12.88 24.29 -17.46
CA HIS A 651 -11.85 25.16 -16.90
C HIS A 651 -10.74 25.49 -17.91
N ILE A 652 -10.33 24.53 -18.74
CA ILE A 652 -9.27 24.78 -19.72
C ILE A 652 -9.73 25.72 -20.84
N ALA A 653 -11.03 25.68 -21.20
CA ALA A 653 -11.62 26.68 -22.09
C ALA A 653 -11.52 28.10 -21.50
N SER A 654 -11.84 28.26 -20.21
CA SER A 654 -11.70 29.55 -19.52
C SER A 654 -10.24 30.01 -19.39
N VAL A 655 -9.28 29.09 -19.20
CA VAL A 655 -7.85 29.44 -19.22
C VAL A 655 -7.42 29.90 -20.61
N SER A 656 -7.90 29.25 -21.68
CA SER A 656 -7.61 29.66 -23.05
C SER A 656 -8.17 31.06 -23.36
N GLU A 657 -9.35 31.39 -22.83
CA GLU A 657 -9.95 32.72 -22.95
C GLU A 657 -9.14 33.78 -22.19
N ALA A 658 -8.77 33.51 -20.93
CA ALA A 658 -7.94 34.40 -20.13
C ALA A 658 -6.54 34.63 -20.72
N ALA A 659 -5.97 33.60 -21.37
CA ALA A 659 -4.74 33.74 -22.14
C ALA A 659 -4.95 34.72 -23.29
N ALA A 660 -6.00 34.55 -24.10
CA ALA A 660 -6.31 35.46 -25.21
C ALA A 660 -6.48 36.92 -24.75
N ASP A 661 -7.17 37.16 -23.63
CA ASP A 661 -7.31 38.49 -23.02
C ASP A 661 -5.96 39.09 -22.61
N THR A 662 -5.06 38.26 -22.08
CA THR A 662 -3.69 38.66 -21.73
C THR A 662 -2.90 39.06 -22.98
N GLY A 663 -3.10 38.35 -24.09
CA GLY A 663 -2.49 38.65 -25.39
C GLY A 663 -2.96 40.00 -25.94
N LEU A 664 -4.26 40.30 -25.84
CA LEU A 664 -4.82 41.60 -26.21
C LEU A 664 -4.23 42.73 -25.36
N ALA A 665 -4.21 42.56 -24.03
CA ALA A 665 -3.64 43.54 -23.11
C ALA A 665 -2.13 43.76 -23.35
N ALA A 666 -1.38 42.69 -23.65
CA ALA A 666 0.02 42.78 -24.02
C ALA A 666 0.23 43.61 -25.30
N GLY A 667 -0.65 43.44 -26.30
CA GLY A 667 -0.66 44.25 -27.52
C GLY A 667 -0.90 45.73 -27.24
N GLU A 668 -1.90 46.06 -26.41
CA GLU A 668 -2.17 47.46 -26.02
C GLU A 668 -1.00 48.10 -25.28
N VAL A 669 -0.33 47.37 -24.38
CA VAL A 669 0.86 47.86 -23.67
C VAL A 669 2.03 48.06 -24.65
N LEU A 670 2.20 47.17 -25.63
CA LEU A 670 3.23 47.30 -26.65
C LEU A 670 3.02 48.58 -27.48
N ASP A 671 1.80 48.79 -27.96
CA ASP A 671 1.43 49.98 -28.74
C ASP A 671 1.64 51.27 -27.93
N ALA A 672 1.23 51.29 -26.66
CA ALA A 672 1.44 52.42 -25.76
C ALA A 672 2.94 52.69 -25.51
N ALA A 673 3.73 51.64 -25.31
CA ALA A 673 5.18 51.76 -25.13
C ALA A 673 5.89 52.30 -26.38
N GLU A 674 5.49 51.85 -27.57
CA GLU A 674 6.02 52.36 -28.84
C GLU A 674 5.62 53.81 -29.10
N MET A 675 4.41 54.22 -28.69
CA MET A 675 3.95 55.59 -28.78
C MET A 675 4.76 56.51 -27.84
N LEU A 676 4.97 56.09 -26.59
CA LEU A 676 5.79 56.83 -25.62
C LEU A 676 7.25 56.95 -26.07
N ALA A 677 7.82 55.89 -26.65
CA ALA A 677 9.17 55.92 -27.21
C ALA A 677 9.29 56.94 -28.36
N ARG A 678 8.31 56.99 -29.27
CA ARG A 678 8.23 58.00 -30.34
C ARG A 678 8.09 59.42 -29.78
N LEU A 679 7.13 59.64 -28.89
CA LEU A 679 6.88 60.95 -28.29
C LEU A 679 8.11 61.46 -27.50
N SER A 680 8.81 60.56 -26.80
CA SER A 680 10.05 60.88 -26.09
C SER A 680 11.18 61.25 -27.06
N SER A 681 11.26 60.61 -28.23
CA SER A 681 12.24 60.94 -29.27
C SER A 681 11.94 62.31 -29.89
N ASP A 682 10.68 62.57 -30.22
CA ASP A 682 10.24 63.84 -30.81
C ASP A 682 10.47 65.00 -29.84
N LEU A 683 10.07 64.85 -28.58
CA LEU A 683 10.28 65.88 -27.56
C LEU A 683 11.77 66.15 -27.32
N ARG A 684 12.63 65.13 -27.42
CA ARG A 684 14.08 65.33 -27.35
C ARG A 684 14.59 66.17 -28.52
N SER A 685 14.16 65.86 -29.74
CA SER A 685 14.52 66.63 -30.93
C SER A 685 14.03 68.09 -30.82
N ASP A 686 12.83 68.32 -30.30
CA ASP A 686 12.28 69.67 -30.12
C ASP A 686 13.03 70.47 -29.06
N VAL A 687 13.42 69.83 -27.95
CA VAL A 687 14.23 70.45 -26.89
C VAL A 687 15.64 70.77 -27.39
N ASP A 688 16.28 69.84 -28.10
CA ASP A 688 17.61 70.05 -28.69
C ASP A 688 17.59 71.22 -29.69
N ARG A 689 16.55 71.31 -30.53
CA ARG A 689 16.35 72.44 -31.45
C ARG A 689 16.09 73.75 -30.70
N PHE A 690 15.19 73.75 -29.72
CA PHE A 690 14.86 74.94 -28.93
C PHE A 690 16.07 75.51 -28.20
N VAL A 691 16.88 74.65 -27.56
CA VAL A 691 18.12 75.05 -26.87
C VAL A 691 19.17 75.53 -27.87
N GLY A 692 19.28 74.88 -29.04
CA GLY A 692 20.15 75.31 -30.13
C GLY A 692 19.80 76.71 -30.63
N ASP A 693 18.53 76.96 -30.92
CA ASP A 693 18.02 78.26 -31.37
C ASP A 693 18.28 79.35 -30.31
N LEU A 694 18.05 79.04 -29.03
CA LEU A 694 18.28 79.97 -27.92
C LEU A 694 19.76 80.30 -27.66
N ARG A 695 20.68 79.40 -28.01
CA ARG A 695 22.14 79.65 -27.93
C ARG A 695 22.64 80.52 -29.10
N THR A 696 21.91 80.57 -30.21
CA THR A 696 22.28 81.33 -31.42
C THR A 696 21.57 82.69 -31.55
N ALA A 697 20.50 82.92 -30.78
CA ALA A 697 19.76 84.18 -30.68
C ALA A 697 20.37 85.12 -29.64
#